data_AF-A0A6L3KTB2-F1
#
_entry.id   AF-A0A6L3KTB2-F1
#
_cell.length_a   1.000
_cell.length_b   1.000
_cell.length_c   1.000
_cell.angle_alpha   90.00
_cell.angle_beta   90.00
_cell.angle_gamma   90.00
#
_symmetry.space_group_name_H-M   'P 1'
#
loop_
_entity.id
_entity.type
_entity.pdbx_description
1 polymer ?
#
loop_
_entity_poly.entity_id
_entity_poly.type
_entity_poly.pdbx_seq_one_letter_code
_entity_poly.pdbx_strand_id
1 'polypeptide(L)'
;MILSFNIEYRTNWGEEVRIAGLSPESVPLHTTDGIYWTAELEFEVPNEGLTIHYNYQIEQNGIVTRKEWDSFSRCLFLSGTSKKKYRINDCWKNIPEQLCFYSSAFTEALLAHPEREEIPQSYKKGLVIKAYAPRINKDYCLAICGNQKALGNWNPEKAVLMSDANFPEWQIELDASKLKFPLEYKFILYNKQEKKADCWEKNPNRYLADPELKTNETLVISDRYVYFDIPAWKGAGMAIPVFSLKSEKSFGVGDFGDLKRLVDWAVSTHQKVIQILPVNDTTMTHAWTDSYPYNSISIYAFHPMYADIRQMGTLKDKEAVARFNKKQKELNSLPAIDYEAVNQTKWEYYRLLFRQDGEKTLSSKGFKEFFDANKEWLQPYAVFSYLRDAYKTPNFREWPKYSTYHAKEIEKMCQPETADYPHIALYFYIQYHLHLQLLAATQYAREQGVALKGDIPIGISRNSVEAWTEPYYFNLNGQAGAPPDDFSINGQNWGFPTYNWDIMEEDGYRWWMRRFQKMAEYFDAYRIDHILGFFRIWEIPMHAVHGLLGQFTPSLPMSREEIESFGFTFRDEYLLPYIHESFLGQVFGPHTEFVKQNFLQTTDVSGIYHMKPGFETQREVENFFSDRKDEDSIWIREGLYSLISNVLFVPDKKEEGKYHPRIGVQRDFIFRSLSEAEKNAFNKLYDQYYYHRHNAFWQQQAMKKLPQLTQSTRMLVCGEDLGMIPDCVASVMNDLRILSLEIQRMPKNPLHEFGHLSEYPYRSVCTISTHDMSTLRGWWEEDYQQTQRYYNTILGHYGIAPTVATPELCEEVVRNHLNSNSILCILSLQDWLSIDGKWRNPNVQEERINVPSNPRNYWRYRMHLTLEQLMKAKELNKKIGELIKYTGRAPQK
;
A
#
# COMPACT_ATOMS: atom_id res chain seq x y z
N MET A 1 27.17 35.34 1.31
CA MET A 1 27.81 34.10 0.82
C MET A 1 27.37 33.91 -0.61
N ILE A 2 28.22 33.41 -1.50
CA ILE A 2 27.83 33.17 -2.91
C ILE A 2 27.77 31.66 -3.16
N LEU A 3 26.68 31.18 -3.72
CA LEU A 3 26.52 29.80 -4.20
C LEU A 3 26.48 29.83 -5.73
N SER A 4 27.44 29.16 -6.36
CA SER A 4 27.52 28.96 -7.80
C SER A 4 27.09 27.53 -8.11
N PHE A 5 25.91 27.36 -8.69
CA PHE A 5 25.39 26.07 -9.13
C PHE A 5 25.81 25.82 -10.56
N ASN A 6 26.29 24.60 -10.85
CA ASN A 6 26.74 24.17 -12.16
C ASN A 6 26.18 22.76 -12.41
N ILE A 7 25.47 22.58 -13.53
CA ILE A 7 24.91 21.28 -13.92
C ILE A 7 25.07 21.05 -15.42
N GLU A 8 25.39 19.81 -15.78
CA GLU A 8 25.37 19.35 -17.17
C GLU A 8 24.01 18.69 -17.46
N TYR A 9 23.22 19.32 -18.33
CA TYR A 9 21.92 18.81 -18.79
C TYR A 9 21.62 19.36 -20.19
N ARG A 10 21.38 18.46 -21.15
CA ARG A 10 20.99 18.84 -22.51
C ARG A 10 19.49 19.14 -22.58
N THR A 11 19.13 20.37 -22.89
CA THR A 11 17.73 20.79 -23.10
C THR A 11 17.31 20.74 -24.56
N ASN A 12 16.00 20.67 -24.80
CA ASN A 12 15.39 20.97 -26.09
C ASN A 12 15.17 22.49 -26.25
N TRP A 13 14.88 22.92 -27.48
CA TRP A 13 14.55 24.33 -27.73
C TRP A 13 13.31 24.76 -26.92
N GLY A 14 13.44 25.87 -26.18
CA GLY A 14 12.39 26.41 -25.31
C GLY A 14 12.33 25.83 -23.89
N GLU A 15 13.20 24.88 -23.55
CA GLU A 15 13.34 24.37 -22.18
C GLU A 15 14.41 25.13 -21.39
N GLU A 16 14.11 25.42 -20.11
CA GLU A 16 15.03 26.02 -19.14
C GLU A 16 15.27 25.08 -17.97
N VAL A 17 16.53 24.99 -17.53
CA VAL A 17 16.87 24.34 -16.25
C VAL A 17 16.67 25.35 -15.12
N ARG A 18 15.96 24.96 -14.07
CA ARG A 18 15.69 25.81 -12.90
C ARG A 18 15.93 25.08 -11.58
N ILE A 19 16.30 25.84 -10.55
CA ILE A 19 16.46 25.35 -9.17
C ILE A 19 15.19 25.62 -8.39
N ALA A 20 14.61 24.60 -7.78
CA ALA A 20 13.49 24.68 -6.86
C ALA A 20 13.94 24.35 -5.42
N GLY A 21 13.14 24.74 -4.43
CA GLY A 21 13.36 24.42 -3.01
C GLY A 21 14.15 25.46 -2.21
N LEU A 22 14.87 26.36 -2.88
CA LEU A 22 15.58 27.48 -2.23
C LEU A 22 14.66 28.65 -1.85
N SER A 23 13.57 28.82 -2.60
CA SER A 23 12.57 29.88 -2.44
C SER A 23 11.22 29.38 -2.98
N PRO A 24 10.09 30.08 -2.71
CA PRO A 24 8.80 29.73 -3.29
C PRO A 24 8.81 29.69 -4.82
N GLU A 25 9.57 30.59 -5.45
CA GLU A 25 9.79 30.62 -6.90
C GLU A 25 11.06 29.87 -7.30
N SER A 26 11.05 29.25 -8.48
CA SER A 26 12.22 28.56 -9.03
C SER A 26 13.20 29.56 -9.66
N VAL A 27 14.49 29.35 -9.44
CA VAL A 27 15.57 30.20 -9.97
C VAL A 27 16.03 29.67 -11.33
N PRO A 28 16.03 30.46 -12.40
CA PRO A 28 16.53 30.02 -13.70
C PRO A 28 18.06 29.93 -13.72
N LEU A 29 18.59 28.92 -14.42
CA LEU A 29 20.00 28.86 -14.77
C LEU A 29 20.22 29.49 -16.16
N HIS A 30 21.46 29.87 -16.42
CA HIS A 30 21.92 30.39 -17.71
C HIS A 30 22.79 29.37 -18.43
N THR A 31 22.68 29.31 -19.76
CA THR A 31 23.53 28.48 -20.61
C THR A 31 23.91 29.26 -21.89
N THR A 32 25.02 28.88 -22.51
CA THR A 32 25.44 29.38 -23.83
C THR A 32 25.39 28.33 -24.92
N ASP A 33 25.26 27.04 -24.56
CA ASP A 33 25.32 25.91 -25.49
C ASP A 33 24.17 24.91 -25.34
N GLY A 34 23.26 25.14 -24.37
CA GLY A 34 22.13 24.25 -24.10
C GLY A 34 22.51 22.98 -23.35
N ILE A 35 23.75 22.87 -22.86
CA ILE A 35 24.30 21.68 -22.18
C ILE A 35 24.82 22.03 -20.79
N TYR A 36 25.65 23.07 -20.65
CA TYR A 36 26.16 23.49 -19.36
C TYR A 36 25.36 24.67 -18.84
N TRP A 37 24.79 24.50 -17.65
CA TRP A 37 23.90 25.46 -17.02
C TRP A 37 24.51 25.95 -15.71
N THR A 38 24.44 27.27 -15.47
CA THR A 38 25.00 27.89 -14.28
C THR A 38 24.06 28.93 -13.66
N ALA A 39 24.11 29.09 -12.34
CA ALA A 39 23.47 30.19 -11.62
C ALA A 39 24.34 30.61 -10.43
N GLU A 40 24.45 31.92 -10.19
CA GLU A 40 25.08 32.47 -8.98
C GLU A 40 24.02 33.13 -8.12
N LEU A 41 23.98 32.74 -6.84
CA LEU A 41 23.01 33.22 -5.87
C LEU A 41 23.72 33.77 -4.63
N GLU A 42 23.26 34.91 -4.14
CA GLU A 42 23.73 35.51 -2.90
C GLU A 42 22.81 35.14 -1.73
N PHE A 43 23.40 34.64 -0.66
CA PHE A 43 22.70 34.27 0.57
C PHE A 43 23.23 35.07 1.75
N GLU A 44 22.31 35.66 2.52
CA GLU A 44 22.57 36.08 3.90
C GLU A 44 22.60 34.83 4.77
N VAL A 45 23.70 34.61 5.50
CA VAL A 45 23.86 33.43 6.34
C VAL A 45 23.73 33.88 7.80
N PRO A 46 22.64 33.52 8.50
CA PRO A 46 22.39 34.10 9.81
C PRO A 46 23.21 33.50 10.96
N ASN A 47 23.88 32.36 10.82
CA ASN A 47 24.86 31.78 11.76
C ASN A 47 25.56 30.56 11.10
N GLU A 48 26.65 30.05 11.69
CA GLU A 48 27.28 28.80 11.23
C GLU A 48 26.27 27.63 11.20
N GLY A 49 26.26 26.83 10.13
CA GLY A 49 25.47 25.59 10.05
C GLY A 49 24.12 25.68 9.33
N LEU A 50 23.88 26.72 8.51
CA LEU A 50 22.68 26.77 7.67
C LEU A 50 22.65 25.58 6.70
N THR A 51 21.56 24.79 6.72
CA THR A 51 21.35 23.70 5.78
C THR A 51 20.36 24.14 4.71
N ILE A 52 20.72 23.97 3.44
CA ILE A 52 19.82 24.25 2.32
C ILE A 52 19.41 22.96 1.61
N HIS A 53 18.15 22.92 1.18
CA HIS A 53 17.61 21.88 0.33
C HIS A 53 17.21 22.46 -1.01
N TYR A 54 17.53 21.75 -2.09
CA TYR A 54 17.20 22.20 -3.44
C TYR A 54 17.07 21.01 -4.38
N ASN A 55 16.35 21.21 -5.48
CA ASN A 55 16.26 20.24 -6.57
C ASN A 55 16.25 20.95 -7.94
N TYR A 56 16.57 20.23 -9.00
CA TYR A 56 16.47 20.71 -10.38
C TYR A 56 15.15 20.32 -11.05
N GLN A 57 14.60 21.22 -11.85
CA GLN A 57 13.45 20.97 -12.70
C GLN A 57 13.62 21.60 -14.09
N ILE A 58 12.91 21.05 -15.06
CA ILE A 58 12.84 21.57 -16.42
C ILE A 58 11.49 22.25 -16.59
N GLU A 59 11.53 23.49 -17.06
CA GLU A 59 10.34 24.27 -17.39
C GLU A 59 10.33 24.62 -18.88
N GLN A 60 9.15 24.55 -19.48
CA GLN A 60 8.88 25.03 -20.83
C GLN A 60 7.62 25.91 -20.78
N ASN A 61 7.72 27.17 -21.21
CA ASN A 61 6.63 28.15 -21.15
C ASN A 61 5.98 28.29 -19.75
N GLY A 62 6.79 28.19 -18.69
CA GLY A 62 6.31 28.27 -17.29
C GLY A 62 5.62 27.00 -16.77
N ILE A 63 5.60 25.91 -17.55
CA ILE A 63 5.08 24.61 -17.12
C ILE A 63 6.25 23.68 -16.83
N VAL A 64 6.25 23.05 -15.65
CA VAL A 64 7.25 22.03 -15.30
C VAL A 64 7.01 20.78 -16.14
N THR A 65 7.92 20.48 -17.06
CA THR A 65 7.84 19.29 -17.93
C THR A 65 8.55 18.09 -17.33
N ARG A 66 9.54 18.31 -16.47
CA ARG A 66 10.29 17.26 -15.79
C ARG A 66 10.85 17.74 -14.45
N LYS A 67 10.86 16.88 -13.45
CA LYS A 67 11.55 17.09 -12.17
C LYS A 67 12.60 16.01 -11.96
N GLU A 68 13.68 16.36 -11.29
CA GLU A 68 14.59 15.33 -10.79
C GLU A 68 13.93 14.54 -9.65
N TRP A 69 14.47 13.36 -9.35
CA TRP A 69 14.00 12.56 -8.23
C TRP A 69 14.25 13.30 -6.91
N ASP A 70 13.17 13.65 -6.20
CA ASP A 70 13.18 14.54 -5.04
C ASP A 70 12.71 13.90 -3.72
N SER A 71 12.33 12.61 -3.72
CA SER A 71 11.99 11.88 -2.48
C SER A 71 13.15 11.85 -1.47
N PHE A 72 14.37 12.10 -1.95
CA PHE A 72 15.52 12.47 -1.13
C PHE A 72 16.18 13.71 -1.73
N SER A 73 15.73 14.89 -1.29
CA SER A 73 16.18 16.18 -1.80
C SER A 73 17.68 16.40 -1.57
N ARG A 74 18.33 17.18 -2.45
CA ARG A 74 19.74 17.54 -2.24
C ARG A 74 19.86 18.33 -0.95
N CYS A 75 20.95 18.12 -0.23
CA CYS A 75 21.24 18.80 1.02
C CYS A 75 22.64 19.42 0.92
N LEU A 76 22.79 20.69 1.26
CA LEU A 76 24.11 21.31 1.39
C LEU A 76 24.23 22.00 2.74
N PHE A 77 25.28 21.63 3.47
CA PHE A 77 25.62 22.24 4.75
C PHE A 77 26.53 23.44 4.51
N LEU A 78 26.00 24.63 4.78
CA LEU A 78 26.72 25.89 4.63
C LEU A 78 27.40 26.27 5.94
N SER A 79 28.71 26.46 5.85
CA SER A 79 29.59 26.81 6.96
C SER A 79 30.54 27.96 6.58
N GLY A 80 31.03 28.68 7.59
CA GLY A 80 32.00 29.78 7.43
C GLY A 80 31.40 31.19 7.30
N THR A 81 32.23 32.15 6.91
CA THR A 81 31.83 33.58 6.89
C THR A 81 30.99 33.96 5.67
N SER A 82 30.31 35.11 5.73
CA SER A 82 29.55 35.68 4.59
C SER A 82 30.38 35.87 3.30
N LYS A 83 31.72 35.88 3.39
CA LYS A 83 32.66 35.99 2.27
C LYS A 83 32.98 34.65 1.59
N LYS A 84 32.52 33.51 2.15
CA LYS A 84 32.75 32.19 1.55
C LYS A 84 31.97 32.05 0.23
N LYS A 85 32.55 31.35 -0.75
CA LYS A 85 31.93 31.00 -2.02
C LYS A 85 31.87 29.47 -2.15
N TYR A 86 30.70 28.94 -2.50
CA TYR A 86 30.54 27.52 -2.84
C TYR A 86 30.40 27.39 -4.34
N ARG A 87 31.21 26.54 -4.96
CA ARG A 87 31.07 26.09 -6.35
C ARG A 87 30.53 24.68 -6.33
N ILE A 88 29.29 24.51 -6.76
CA ILE A 88 28.53 23.26 -6.68
C ILE A 88 28.50 22.67 -8.09
N ASN A 89 29.04 21.46 -8.23
CA ASN A 89 29.04 20.72 -9.48
C ASN A 89 28.12 19.50 -9.32
N ASP A 90 26.93 19.60 -9.90
CA ASP A 90 25.86 18.62 -9.79
C ASP A 90 25.61 17.92 -11.14
N CYS A 91 24.91 16.78 -11.08
CA CYS A 91 24.36 16.12 -12.26
C CYS A 91 22.89 15.78 -12.02
N TRP A 92 22.12 15.64 -13.09
CA TRP A 92 20.69 15.33 -12.99
C TRP A 92 20.40 14.01 -12.25
N LYS A 93 19.54 14.04 -11.22
CA LYS A 93 19.13 12.84 -10.48
C LYS A 93 17.91 12.16 -11.11
N ASN A 94 18.12 10.97 -11.65
CA ASN A 94 17.02 10.05 -12.01
C ASN A 94 16.60 9.20 -10.80
N ILE A 95 15.44 8.55 -10.90
CA ILE A 95 15.00 7.55 -9.91
C ILE A 95 16.08 6.44 -9.83
N PRO A 96 16.69 6.20 -8.65
CA PRO A 96 17.74 5.20 -8.52
C PRO A 96 17.22 3.80 -8.85
N GLU A 97 18.04 2.98 -9.51
CA GLU A 97 17.72 1.54 -9.68
C GLU A 97 17.49 0.86 -8.33
N GLN A 98 18.27 1.27 -7.33
CA GLN A 98 18.22 0.79 -5.96
C GLN A 98 17.24 1.58 -5.06
N LEU A 99 16.18 2.20 -5.61
CA LEU A 99 15.24 3.06 -4.88
C LEU A 99 14.78 2.49 -3.54
N CYS A 100 14.51 1.18 -3.48
CA CYS A 100 14.07 0.51 -2.24
C CYS A 100 14.99 0.80 -1.04
N PHE A 101 16.30 0.89 -1.23
CA PHE A 101 17.26 1.14 -0.14
C PHE A 101 17.27 2.60 0.35
N TYR A 102 16.67 3.53 -0.38
CA TYR A 102 16.49 4.93 0.04
C TYR A 102 15.20 5.14 0.86
N SER A 103 14.36 4.11 0.94
CA SER A 103 13.10 4.18 1.68
C SER A 103 13.32 4.19 3.18
N SER A 104 12.33 4.68 3.94
CA SER A 104 12.35 4.67 5.40
C SER A 104 12.43 3.26 5.99
N ALA A 105 11.88 2.25 5.30
CA ALA A 105 12.09 0.85 5.69
C ALA A 105 13.57 0.49 5.79
N PHE A 106 14.40 0.98 4.89
CA PHE A 106 15.83 0.72 4.95
C PHE A 106 16.57 1.75 5.79
N THR A 107 16.32 3.04 5.62
CA THR A 107 17.14 4.07 6.27
C THR A 107 16.76 4.37 7.71
N GLU A 108 15.53 4.06 8.13
CA GLU A 108 15.05 4.33 9.50
C GLU A 108 14.80 3.04 10.31
N ALA A 109 14.72 1.86 9.67
CA ALA A 109 14.58 0.57 10.36
C ALA A 109 15.72 -0.42 10.06
N LEU A 110 15.79 -0.97 8.84
CA LEU A 110 16.59 -2.17 8.55
C LEU A 110 18.11 -1.94 8.54
N LEU A 111 18.54 -0.78 8.04
CA LEU A 111 19.93 -0.34 7.91
C LEU A 111 20.13 1.03 8.60
N ALA A 112 19.32 1.32 9.60
CA ALA A 112 19.31 2.62 10.27
C ALA A 112 20.63 2.96 10.95
N HIS A 113 20.98 4.25 10.93
CA HIS A 113 22.08 4.85 11.69
C HIS A 113 21.49 5.74 12.79
N PRO A 114 21.23 5.18 14.00
CA PRO A 114 20.56 5.91 15.07
C PRO A 114 21.44 7.03 15.66
N GLU A 115 22.76 6.84 15.63
CA GLU A 115 23.76 7.81 16.05
C GLU A 115 24.49 8.30 14.79
N ARG A 116 23.98 9.38 14.19
CA ARG A 116 24.60 10.00 13.01
C ARG A 116 25.79 10.86 13.43
N GLU A 117 26.83 10.86 12.60
CA GLU A 117 28.02 11.70 12.75
C GLU A 117 27.68 13.19 12.55
N GLU A 118 28.52 14.07 13.08
CA GLU A 118 28.38 15.51 12.91
C GLU A 118 28.64 15.95 11.45
N ILE A 119 28.17 17.14 11.10
CA ILE A 119 28.48 17.78 9.82
C ILE A 119 30.01 17.96 9.71
N PRO A 120 30.64 17.61 8.56
CA PRO A 120 32.08 17.77 8.39
C PRO A 120 32.58 19.18 8.68
N GLN A 121 33.79 19.26 9.26
CA GLN A 121 34.44 20.53 9.56
C GLN A 121 34.72 21.34 8.29
N SER A 122 34.40 22.64 8.34
CA SER A 122 34.69 23.60 7.27
C SER A 122 36.16 24.00 7.19
N TYR A 123 36.65 24.19 5.96
CA TYR A 123 37.97 24.76 5.69
C TYR A 123 37.91 26.08 4.91
N LYS A 124 39.01 26.85 4.93
CA LYS A 124 39.16 28.08 4.12
C LYS A 124 39.30 27.77 2.63
N LYS A 125 39.89 26.63 2.28
CA LYS A 125 39.88 26.06 0.92
C LYS A 125 39.30 24.65 1.04
N GLY A 126 38.02 24.51 0.76
CA GLY A 126 37.26 23.27 0.99
C GLY A 126 37.10 22.45 -0.28
N LEU A 127 37.19 21.14 -0.16
CA LEU A 127 36.71 20.18 -1.18
C LEU A 127 35.72 19.23 -0.51
N VAL A 128 34.43 19.44 -0.77
CA VAL A 128 33.36 18.55 -0.31
C VAL A 128 33.14 17.44 -1.34
N ILE A 129 33.22 16.20 -0.89
CA ILE A 129 32.90 15.01 -1.68
C ILE A 129 31.69 14.35 -1.05
N LYS A 130 30.62 14.19 -1.84
CA LYS A 130 29.38 13.54 -1.41
C LYS A 130 29.14 12.27 -2.21
N ALA A 131 28.63 11.23 -1.55
CA ALA A 131 28.36 9.95 -2.18
C ALA A 131 27.17 9.23 -1.54
N TYR A 132 26.37 8.56 -2.35
CA TYR A 132 25.26 7.75 -1.88
C TYR A 132 25.69 6.30 -1.69
N ALA A 133 25.43 5.77 -0.49
CA ALA A 133 25.65 4.37 -0.16
C ALA A 133 24.57 3.89 0.84
N PRO A 134 23.35 3.61 0.34
CA PRO A 134 22.20 3.28 1.19
C PRO A 134 22.21 1.85 1.75
N ARG A 135 23.10 0.98 1.22
CA ARG A 135 23.23 -0.43 1.61
C ARG A 135 24.27 -0.67 2.72
N ILE A 136 24.49 0.33 3.56
CA ILE A 136 25.48 0.28 4.64
C ILE A 136 24.72 0.39 5.96
N ASN A 137 24.85 -0.61 6.82
CA ASN A 137 24.28 -0.56 8.17
C ASN A 137 25.17 0.19 9.17
N LYS A 138 24.66 0.38 10.40
CA LYS A 138 25.33 1.11 11.48
C LYS A 138 26.71 0.61 11.89
N ASP A 139 27.11 -0.61 11.57
CA ASP A 139 28.43 -1.15 11.95
C ASP A 139 29.53 -0.75 10.94
N TYR A 140 29.12 -0.22 9.79
CA TYR A 140 29.99 0.18 8.71
C TYR A 140 29.93 1.69 8.46
N CYS A 141 30.95 2.18 7.77
CA CYS A 141 31.12 3.57 7.37
C CYS A 141 31.65 3.63 5.95
N LEU A 142 31.24 4.64 5.18
CA LEU A 142 31.91 4.97 3.92
C LEU A 142 33.21 5.71 4.21
N ALA A 143 34.30 5.36 3.52
CA ALA A 143 35.60 6.02 3.68
C ALA A 143 36.25 6.29 2.32
N ILE A 144 37.19 7.25 2.28
CA ILE A 144 37.97 7.60 1.09
C ILE A 144 39.43 7.23 1.30
N CYS A 145 40.03 6.55 0.31
CA CYS A 145 41.47 6.30 0.25
C CYS A 145 42.02 6.67 -1.14
N GLY A 146 43.22 7.25 -1.19
CA GLY A 146 43.75 7.82 -2.43
C GLY A 146 45.26 8.01 -2.47
N ASN A 147 45.73 8.64 -3.53
CA ASN A 147 47.14 8.70 -3.94
C ASN A 147 48.10 9.53 -3.07
N GLN A 148 47.67 10.02 -1.91
CA GLN A 148 48.46 10.93 -1.09
C GLN A 148 48.23 10.77 0.41
N LYS A 149 49.13 11.34 1.23
CA LYS A 149 49.13 11.19 2.70
C LYS A 149 47.80 11.62 3.34
N ALA A 150 47.19 12.69 2.84
CA ALA A 150 45.90 13.17 3.33
C ALA A 150 44.75 12.17 3.12
N LEU A 151 44.91 11.21 2.20
CA LEU A 151 43.96 10.13 1.90
C LEU A 151 44.57 8.73 2.13
N GLY A 152 45.63 8.63 2.93
CA GLY A 152 46.22 7.36 3.31
C GLY A 152 47.23 6.72 2.34
N ASN A 153 47.59 7.33 1.20
CA ASN A 153 48.52 6.77 0.19
C ASN A 153 48.16 5.35 -0.28
N TRP A 154 46.90 5.13 -0.66
CA TRP A 154 46.36 3.81 -1.04
C TRP A 154 46.48 2.73 0.05
N ASN A 155 46.75 3.12 1.29
CA ASN A 155 46.63 2.24 2.45
C ASN A 155 45.21 2.36 3.03
N PRO A 156 44.38 1.32 2.89
CA PRO A 156 42.97 1.37 3.29
C PRO A 156 42.77 1.51 4.80
N GLU A 157 43.75 1.09 5.62
CA GLU A 157 43.74 1.27 7.09
C GLU A 157 43.98 2.73 7.51
N LYS A 158 44.39 3.58 6.56
CA LYS A 158 44.56 5.02 6.74
C LYS A 158 43.53 5.82 5.93
N ALA A 159 42.44 5.17 5.51
CA ALA A 159 41.34 5.82 4.83
C ALA A 159 40.68 6.86 5.75
N VAL A 160 40.12 7.89 5.14
CA VAL A 160 39.43 8.96 5.86
C VAL A 160 37.94 8.66 5.87
N LEU A 161 37.36 8.55 7.06
CA LEU A 161 35.95 8.23 7.25
C LEU A 161 35.06 9.41 6.82
N MET A 162 33.92 9.10 6.22
CA MET A 162 32.91 10.07 5.81
C MET A 162 31.79 10.13 6.84
N SER A 163 31.19 11.31 7.00
CA SER A 163 30.04 11.55 7.86
C SER A 163 28.75 11.11 7.18
N ASP A 164 27.85 10.50 7.96
CA ASP A 164 26.48 10.09 7.59
C ASP A 164 25.41 11.05 8.13
N ALA A 165 25.77 12.30 8.43
CA ALA A 165 24.84 13.33 8.92
C ALA A 165 23.53 13.42 8.10
N ASN A 166 23.62 13.17 6.78
CA ASN A 166 22.50 13.12 5.84
C ASN A 166 22.28 11.72 5.24
N PHE A 167 22.44 10.64 6.01
CA PHE A 167 22.27 9.26 5.53
C PHE A 167 20.97 9.09 4.72
N PRO A 168 20.99 8.44 3.54
CA PRO A 168 22.05 7.59 2.97
C PRO A 168 23.11 8.32 2.14
N GLU A 169 23.14 9.65 2.18
CA GLU A 169 24.21 10.45 1.62
C GLU A 169 25.34 10.62 2.64
N TRP A 170 26.53 10.20 2.24
CA TRP A 170 27.76 10.33 2.99
C TRP A 170 28.55 11.52 2.47
N GLN A 171 29.27 12.20 3.35
CA GLN A 171 30.03 13.39 2.97
C GLN A 171 31.32 13.56 3.75
N ILE A 172 32.29 14.22 3.13
CA ILE A 172 33.51 14.69 3.77
C ILE A 172 33.91 16.02 3.16
N GLU A 173 34.44 16.93 3.99
CA GLU A 173 35.16 18.11 3.52
C GLU A 173 36.67 17.89 3.75
N LEU A 174 37.46 18.08 2.70
CA LEU A 174 38.91 17.99 2.72
C LEU A 174 39.52 19.38 2.64
N ASP A 175 40.62 19.60 3.37
CA ASP A 175 41.41 20.82 3.29
C ASP A 175 42.22 20.86 1.99
N ALA A 176 41.67 21.50 0.96
CA ALA A 176 42.29 21.59 -0.37
C ALA A 176 43.65 22.30 -0.35
N SER A 177 43.99 23.07 0.69
CA SER A 177 45.32 23.67 0.83
C SER A 177 46.42 22.64 1.14
N LYS A 178 46.03 21.43 1.57
CA LYS A 178 46.95 20.32 1.89
C LYS A 178 46.93 19.21 0.84
N LEU A 179 46.08 19.33 -0.19
CA LEU A 179 45.98 18.34 -1.25
C LEU A 179 46.94 18.67 -2.40
N LYS A 180 47.48 17.63 -3.03
CA LYS A 180 48.17 17.71 -4.32
C LYS A 180 47.23 17.25 -5.43
N PHE A 181 47.24 17.95 -6.55
CA PHE A 181 46.49 17.60 -7.75
C PHE A 181 47.45 17.10 -8.85
N PRO A 182 47.01 16.16 -9.72
CA PRO A 182 45.67 15.56 -9.73
C PRO A 182 45.42 14.63 -8.54
N LEU A 183 44.19 14.70 -8.05
CA LEU A 183 43.70 13.88 -6.96
C LEU A 183 43.11 12.59 -7.52
N GLU A 184 43.59 11.45 -7.04
CA GLU A 184 43.00 10.15 -7.31
C GLU A 184 42.56 9.46 -6.02
N TYR A 185 41.33 8.95 -6.00
CA TYR A 185 40.78 8.25 -4.84
C TYR A 185 39.75 7.18 -5.21
N LYS A 186 39.46 6.31 -4.25
CA LYS A 186 38.35 5.36 -4.26
C LYS A 186 37.63 5.34 -2.93
N PHE A 187 36.38 4.89 -2.96
CA PHE A 187 35.60 4.60 -1.76
C PHE A 187 35.92 3.21 -1.20
N ILE A 188 35.84 3.10 0.13
CA ILE A 188 36.07 1.90 0.92
C ILE A 188 34.88 1.72 1.87
N LEU A 189 34.44 0.46 2.02
CA LEU A 189 33.55 0.06 3.11
C LEU A 189 34.41 -0.24 4.34
N TYR A 190 34.27 0.56 5.39
CA TYR A 190 35.08 0.46 6.60
C TYR A 190 34.27 -0.11 7.76
N ASN A 191 34.79 -1.13 8.44
CA ASN A 191 34.15 -1.69 9.64
C ASN A 191 34.55 -0.87 10.87
N LYS A 192 33.56 -0.20 11.50
CA LYS A 192 33.80 0.66 12.67
C LYS A 192 34.23 -0.13 13.90
N GLN A 193 33.72 -1.35 14.07
CA GLN A 193 34.02 -2.20 15.22
C GLN A 193 35.42 -2.83 15.13
N GLU A 194 35.74 -3.41 13.97
CA GLU A 194 37.04 -4.05 13.74
C GLU A 194 38.15 -3.05 13.41
N LYS A 195 37.78 -1.80 13.13
CA LYS A 195 38.68 -0.70 12.72
C LYS A 195 39.55 -1.08 11.51
N LYS A 196 38.94 -1.75 10.53
CA LYS A 196 39.63 -2.21 9.33
C LYS A 196 38.79 -1.99 8.08
N ALA A 197 39.45 -1.90 6.94
CA ALA A 197 38.76 -1.90 5.66
C ALA A 197 38.20 -3.29 5.33
N ASP A 198 36.95 -3.34 4.90
CA ASP A 198 36.27 -4.58 4.52
C ASP A 198 36.39 -4.83 3.02
N CYS A 199 36.04 -3.85 2.18
CA CYS A 199 36.22 -3.94 0.73
C CYS A 199 36.33 -2.58 0.04
N TRP A 200 36.92 -2.58 -1.15
CA TRP A 200 36.98 -1.43 -2.04
C TRP A 200 35.74 -1.37 -2.94
N GLU A 201 35.35 -0.16 -3.36
CA GLU A 201 34.37 -0.03 -4.44
C GLU A 201 34.90 -0.66 -5.75
N LYS A 202 33.99 -1.14 -6.60
CA LYS A 202 34.36 -1.72 -7.91
C LYS A 202 34.48 -0.69 -9.04
N ASN A 203 34.02 0.54 -8.83
CA ASN A 203 34.20 1.58 -9.84
C ASN A 203 35.70 1.89 -10.07
N PRO A 204 36.09 2.47 -11.22
CA PRO A 204 37.44 2.99 -11.44
C PRO A 204 37.84 4.07 -10.42
N ASN A 205 39.13 4.37 -10.33
CA ASN A 205 39.62 5.51 -9.55
C ASN A 205 38.88 6.78 -9.96
N ARG A 206 38.42 7.55 -8.97
CA ARG A 206 37.91 8.91 -9.19
C ARG A 206 39.11 9.80 -9.42
N TYR A 207 39.07 10.58 -10.48
CA TYR A 207 40.11 11.54 -10.84
C TYR A 207 39.55 12.96 -10.75
N LEU A 208 40.32 13.87 -10.17
CA LEU A 208 40.02 15.29 -10.11
C LEU A 208 41.28 16.08 -10.44
N ALA A 209 41.27 16.80 -11.57
CA ALA A 209 42.30 17.78 -11.92
C ALA A 209 42.30 18.95 -10.93
N ASP A 210 43.34 19.78 -10.94
CA ASP A 210 43.41 20.96 -10.06
C ASP A 210 42.20 21.88 -10.30
N PRO A 211 41.31 22.06 -9.31
CA PRO A 211 40.15 22.93 -9.45
C PRO A 211 40.47 24.42 -9.34
N GLU A 212 41.74 24.78 -9.10
CA GLU A 212 42.28 26.13 -8.94
C GLU A 212 41.56 26.95 -7.85
N LEU A 213 41.25 26.29 -6.71
CA LEU A 213 40.46 26.89 -5.63
C LEU A 213 41.14 28.10 -4.96
N LYS A 214 40.39 29.19 -4.86
CA LYS A 214 40.80 30.43 -4.19
C LYS A 214 40.55 30.35 -2.69
N THR A 215 41.12 31.29 -1.94
CA THR A 215 40.87 31.41 -0.49
C THR A 215 39.40 31.78 -0.24
N ASN A 216 38.78 31.13 0.74
CA ASN A 216 37.35 31.18 1.06
C ASN A 216 36.45 30.57 -0.03
N GLU A 217 36.97 29.64 -0.82
CA GLU A 217 36.20 28.89 -1.80
C GLU A 217 36.03 27.42 -1.37
N THR A 218 34.89 26.82 -1.68
CA THR A 218 34.63 25.40 -1.48
C THR A 218 34.04 24.79 -2.74
N LEU A 219 34.69 23.77 -3.28
CA LEU A 219 34.13 22.95 -4.36
C LEU A 219 33.29 21.83 -3.75
N VAL A 220 32.05 21.67 -4.21
CA VAL A 220 31.17 20.56 -3.86
C VAL A 220 31.06 19.65 -5.08
N ILE A 221 31.44 18.38 -4.90
CA ILE A 221 31.27 17.31 -5.87
C ILE A 221 30.18 16.38 -5.34
N SER A 222 29.00 16.46 -5.96
CA SER A 222 27.82 15.70 -5.56
C SER A 222 27.66 14.38 -6.34
N ASP A 223 26.63 13.61 -5.99
CA ASP A 223 26.01 12.58 -6.83
C ASP A 223 26.91 11.41 -7.26
N ARG A 224 27.88 11.05 -6.42
CA ARG A 224 28.65 9.82 -6.62
C ARG A 224 27.87 8.63 -6.08
N TYR A 225 27.62 7.63 -6.93
CA TYR A 225 27.09 6.34 -6.49
C TYR A 225 28.24 5.39 -6.21
N VAL A 226 28.24 4.81 -5.00
CA VAL A 226 29.24 3.82 -4.59
C VAL A 226 28.68 2.42 -4.80
N TYR A 227 29.49 1.55 -5.39
CA TYR A 227 29.14 0.16 -5.60
C TYR A 227 30.14 -0.76 -4.91
N PHE A 228 29.65 -1.50 -3.92
CA PHE A 228 30.37 -2.58 -3.26
C PHE A 228 29.84 -3.93 -3.73
N ASP A 229 30.76 -4.87 -3.85
CA ASP A 229 30.47 -6.26 -4.17
C ASP A 229 30.06 -7.01 -2.90
N ILE A 230 28.88 -6.66 -2.40
CA ILE A 230 28.26 -7.26 -1.22
C ILE A 230 26.99 -8.04 -1.63
N PRO A 231 26.69 -9.17 -0.96
CA PRO A 231 25.52 -10.00 -1.28
C PRO A 231 24.23 -9.21 -1.38
N ALA A 232 23.32 -9.63 -2.26
CA ALA A 232 22.00 -9.03 -2.37
C ALA A 232 21.26 -9.14 -1.02
N TRP A 233 20.65 -8.05 -0.59
CA TRP A 233 19.90 -8.03 0.66
C TRP A 233 18.59 -8.79 0.47
N LYS A 234 18.29 -9.78 1.32
CA LYS A 234 16.99 -10.45 1.33
C LYS A 234 16.49 -10.53 2.75
N GLY A 235 15.22 -10.21 2.96
CA GLY A 235 14.55 -10.27 4.26
C GLY A 235 13.42 -11.30 4.29
N ALA A 236 13.16 -11.83 5.48
CA ALA A 236 11.95 -12.58 5.79
C ALA A 236 11.04 -11.77 6.73
N GLY A 237 9.74 -12.03 6.70
CA GLY A 237 8.77 -11.35 7.55
C GLY A 237 7.48 -12.14 7.74
N MET A 238 6.56 -11.55 8.48
CA MET A 238 5.22 -12.11 8.71
C MET A 238 4.12 -11.13 8.32
N ALA A 239 2.96 -11.66 7.94
CA ALA A 239 1.71 -10.92 7.80
C ALA A 239 0.69 -11.40 8.84
N ILE A 240 0.10 -10.47 9.59
CA ILE A 240 -0.96 -10.75 10.57
C ILE A 240 -1.85 -9.52 10.81
N PRO A 241 -3.19 -9.64 10.83
CA PRO A 241 -4.05 -8.54 11.24
C PRO A 241 -3.88 -8.20 12.72
N VAL A 242 -3.92 -6.91 13.09
CA VAL A 242 -3.79 -6.49 14.50
C VAL A 242 -4.89 -7.10 15.36
N PHE A 243 -6.13 -7.14 14.87
CA PHE A 243 -7.26 -7.70 15.62
C PHE A 243 -7.03 -9.17 16.01
N SER A 244 -6.26 -9.90 15.21
CA SER A 244 -5.99 -11.32 15.41
C SER A 244 -5.00 -11.59 16.52
N LEU A 245 -4.22 -10.60 16.98
CA LEU A 245 -3.22 -10.81 18.02
C LEU A 245 -3.88 -11.22 19.35
N LYS A 246 -3.15 -12.02 20.12
CA LYS A 246 -3.58 -12.47 21.44
C LYS A 246 -2.39 -12.38 22.39
N SER A 247 -2.51 -11.58 23.43
CA SER A 247 -1.63 -11.65 24.60
C SER A 247 -2.41 -12.09 25.82
N GLU A 248 -1.71 -12.51 26.87
CA GLU A 248 -2.32 -12.83 28.17
C GLU A 248 -3.13 -11.64 28.74
N LYS A 249 -2.83 -10.42 28.29
CA LYS A 249 -3.38 -9.17 28.81
C LYS A 249 -4.33 -8.45 27.84
N SER A 250 -4.51 -8.92 26.60
CA SER A 250 -5.43 -8.33 25.63
C SER A 250 -6.88 -8.36 26.13
N PHE A 251 -7.71 -7.43 25.66
CA PHE A 251 -9.14 -7.34 25.98
C PHE A 251 -10.01 -8.07 24.94
N GLY A 252 -9.72 -9.35 24.67
CA GLY A 252 -10.48 -10.17 23.71
C GLY A 252 -10.18 -9.92 22.23
N VAL A 253 -9.37 -8.91 21.92
CA VAL A 253 -8.90 -8.53 20.57
C VAL A 253 -7.45 -8.05 20.68
N GLY A 254 -6.66 -8.26 19.63
CA GLY A 254 -5.32 -7.67 19.55
C GLY A 254 -5.37 -6.14 19.39
N ASP A 255 -4.45 -5.46 20.07
CA ASP A 255 -4.37 -4.00 20.10
C ASP A 255 -2.95 -3.49 19.80
N PHE A 256 -2.77 -2.16 19.68
CA PHE A 256 -1.45 -1.58 19.39
C PHE A 256 -0.42 -1.83 20.51
N GLY A 257 -0.86 -2.12 21.73
CA GLY A 257 0.02 -2.51 22.83
C GLY A 257 0.66 -3.89 22.62
N ASP A 258 -0.01 -4.78 21.87
CA ASP A 258 0.49 -6.12 21.57
C ASP A 258 1.58 -6.13 20.48
N LEU A 259 1.66 -5.08 19.64
CA LEU A 259 2.62 -4.98 18.53
C LEU A 259 4.08 -5.05 19.00
N LYS A 260 4.43 -4.44 20.14
CA LYS A 260 5.80 -4.48 20.67
C LYS A 260 6.25 -5.90 20.99
N ARG A 261 5.36 -6.73 21.53
CA ARG A 261 5.64 -8.16 21.79
C ARG A 261 5.76 -8.96 20.51
N LEU A 262 5.00 -8.60 19.48
CA LEU A 262 5.15 -9.21 18.16
C LEU A 262 6.51 -8.85 17.54
N VAL A 263 6.98 -7.60 17.71
CA VAL A 263 8.34 -7.18 17.34
C VAL A 263 9.38 -8.03 18.07
N ASP A 264 9.25 -8.23 19.38
CA ASP A 264 10.17 -9.09 20.15
C ASP A 264 10.26 -10.50 19.55
N TRP A 265 9.12 -11.07 19.15
CA TRP A 265 9.08 -12.38 18.51
C TRP A 265 9.73 -12.38 17.13
N ALA A 266 9.46 -11.35 16.30
CA ALA A 266 10.09 -11.17 14.99
C ALA A 266 11.62 -11.10 15.12
N VAL A 267 12.14 -10.33 16.08
CA VAL A 267 13.58 -10.23 16.38
C VAL A 267 14.15 -11.59 16.77
N SER A 268 13.47 -12.30 17.69
CA SER A 268 13.91 -13.62 18.17
C SER A 268 13.98 -14.70 17.08
N THR A 269 13.28 -14.48 15.98
CA THR A 269 13.20 -15.38 14.82
C THR A 269 13.92 -14.80 13.58
N HIS A 270 14.66 -13.70 13.71
CA HIS A 270 15.39 -13.02 12.63
C HIS A 270 14.53 -12.43 11.51
N GLN A 271 13.23 -12.23 11.76
CA GLN A 271 12.33 -11.57 10.83
C GLN A 271 12.55 -10.05 10.84
N LYS A 272 12.40 -9.44 9.67
CA LYS A 272 12.75 -8.04 9.39
C LYS A 272 11.55 -7.16 9.07
N VAL A 273 10.41 -7.75 8.74
CA VAL A 273 9.20 -7.02 8.39
C VAL A 273 8.00 -7.64 9.09
N ILE A 274 7.13 -6.79 9.65
CA ILE A 274 5.79 -7.18 10.10
C ILE A 274 4.79 -6.41 9.23
N GLN A 275 3.98 -7.14 8.49
CA GLN A 275 2.87 -6.60 7.72
C GLN A 275 1.57 -6.73 8.51
N ILE A 276 0.83 -5.62 8.60
CA ILE A 276 -0.51 -5.59 9.19
C ILE A 276 -1.55 -5.20 8.16
N LEU A 277 -2.80 -5.63 8.38
CA LEU A 277 -3.95 -5.19 7.59
C LEU A 277 -4.33 -3.73 7.94
N PRO A 278 -5.25 -3.09 7.18
CA PRO A 278 -5.69 -1.74 7.50
C PRO A 278 -6.23 -1.63 8.93
N VAL A 279 -5.86 -0.55 9.61
CA VAL A 279 -6.21 -0.28 11.03
C VAL A 279 -7.17 0.90 11.18
N ASN A 280 -7.69 1.39 10.06
CA ASN A 280 -8.59 2.53 10.02
C ASN A 280 -9.96 2.23 10.61
N ASP A 281 -10.67 3.26 11.08
CA ASP A 281 -12.00 3.11 11.66
C ASP A 281 -13.02 2.69 10.60
N THR A 282 -13.77 1.63 10.90
CA THR A 282 -14.80 1.02 10.06
C THR A 282 -16.18 1.07 10.74
N THR A 283 -16.30 1.74 11.89
CA THR A 283 -17.52 1.78 12.71
C THR A 283 -18.66 2.49 11.96
N MET A 284 -19.66 1.73 11.52
CA MET A 284 -20.85 2.22 10.84
C MET A 284 -22.12 1.98 11.66
N THR A 285 -22.22 0.82 12.31
CA THR A 285 -23.42 0.33 13.01
C THR A 285 -23.14 -0.17 14.43
N HIS A 286 -21.85 -0.27 14.81
CA HIS A 286 -21.36 -0.96 16.02
C HIS A 286 -21.62 -2.48 16.02
N ALA A 287 -22.02 -3.05 14.87
CA ALA A 287 -22.26 -4.49 14.71
C ALA A 287 -21.05 -5.20 14.08
N TRP A 288 -21.06 -6.53 14.10
CA TRP A 288 -19.98 -7.35 13.52
C TRP A 288 -19.69 -7.07 12.03
N THR A 289 -20.65 -6.55 11.27
CA THR A 289 -20.46 -6.16 9.87
C THR A 289 -19.43 -5.05 9.69
N ASP A 290 -19.16 -4.27 10.74
CA ASP A 290 -18.12 -3.23 10.75
C ASP A 290 -16.71 -3.84 10.84
N SER A 291 -16.57 -5.15 11.02
CA SER A 291 -15.26 -5.82 11.14
C SER A 291 -14.42 -5.81 9.85
N TYR A 292 -15.00 -5.44 8.70
CA TYR A 292 -14.31 -5.45 7.40
C TYR A 292 -13.28 -4.31 7.27
N PRO A 293 -11.96 -4.60 7.35
CA PRO A 293 -10.93 -3.55 7.46
C PRO A 293 -10.77 -2.67 6.22
N TYR A 294 -11.26 -3.10 5.05
CA TYR A 294 -11.14 -2.35 3.79
C TYR A 294 -12.31 -1.38 3.54
N ASN A 295 -13.37 -1.41 4.37
CA ASN A 295 -14.53 -0.52 4.26
C ASN A 295 -14.49 0.60 5.32
N SER A 296 -13.40 1.37 5.33
CA SER A 296 -13.20 2.40 6.36
C SER A 296 -14.14 3.59 6.18
N ILE A 297 -14.59 4.14 7.32
CA ILE A 297 -15.33 5.40 7.40
C ILE A 297 -14.40 6.62 7.46
N SER A 298 -13.10 6.41 7.67
CA SER A 298 -12.10 7.44 7.44
C SER A 298 -10.78 6.83 6.99
N ILE A 299 -10.05 7.52 6.12
CA ILE A 299 -8.68 7.13 5.72
C ILE A 299 -7.61 7.58 6.72
N TYR A 300 -7.97 8.44 7.68
CA TYR A 300 -7.06 9.03 8.66
C TYR A 300 -7.23 8.41 10.06
N ALA A 301 -8.47 8.26 10.50
CA ALA A 301 -8.76 7.82 11.87
C ALA A 301 -8.48 6.34 12.08
N PHE A 302 -7.93 6.00 13.24
CA PHE A 302 -7.72 4.62 13.67
C PHE A 302 -8.97 4.04 14.31
N HIS A 303 -9.21 2.75 14.12
CA HIS A 303 -10.36 2.11 14.73
C HIS A 303 -10.23 2.11 16.28
N PRO A 304 -11.24 2.61 17.02
CA PRO A 304 -11.24 2.57 18.49
C PRO A 304 -11.01 1.20 19.11
N MET A 305 -11.24 0.10 18.38
CA MET A 305 -10.99 -1.26 18.86
C MET A 305 -9.50 -1.55 19.11
N TYR A 306 -8.58 -0.85 18.43
CA TYR A 306 -7.14 -1.10 18.55
C TYR A 306 -6.45 -0.39 19.71
N ALA A 307 -7.19 0.37 20.54
CA ALA A 307 -6.57 1.01 21.69
C ALA A 307 -6.29 -0.02 22.79
N ASP A 308 -5.06 -0.04 23.27
CA ASP A 308 -4.72 -0.67 24.53
C ASP A 308 -5.23 0.21 25.68
N ILE A 309 -6.41 -0.14 26.20
CA ILE A 309 -7.05 0.62 27.28
C ILE A 309 -6.24 0.60 28.58
N ARG A 310 -5.32 -0.37 28.75
CA ARG A 310 -4.40 -0.46 29.90
C ARG A 310 -3.36 0.66 29.88
N GLN A 311 -3.02 1.18 28.70
CA GLN A 311 -2.04 2.25 28.51
C GLN A 311 -2.67 3.65 28.49
N MET A 312 -3.99 3.77 28.52
CA MET A 312 -4.68 5.07 28.53
C MET A 312 -4.78 5.69 29.93
N GLY A 313 -4.80 4.85 30.97
CA GLY A 313 -5.00 5.24 32.36
C GLY A 313 -5.72 4.15 33.15
N THR A 314 -5.81 4.32 34.47
CA THR A 314 -6.54 3.39 35.36
C THR A 314 -7.71 4.11 36.02
N LEU A 315 -8.90 3.48 35.99
CA LEU A 315 -10.08 4.01 36.68
C LEU A 315 -9.86 4.04 38.21
N LYS A 316 -10.29 5.13 38.86
CA LYS A 316 -10.24 5.29 40.32
C LYS A 316 -11.25 4.41 41.04
N ASP A 317 -12.37 4.11 40.39
CA ASP A 317 -13.41 3.22 40.90
C ASP A 317 -12.93 1.76 40.88
N LYS A 318 -12.69 1.21 42.07
CA LYS A 318 -12.19 -0.17 42.25
C LYS A 318 -13.20 -1.23 41.84
N GLU A 319 -14.51 -0.98 41.98
CA GLU A 319 -15.55 -1.93 41.56
C GLU A 319 -15.62 -2.01 40.03
N ALA A 320 -15.56 -0.85 39.37
CA ALA A 320 -15.46 -0.80 37.91
C ALA A 320 -14.20 -1.54 37.42
N VAL A 321 -13.04 -1.30 38.04
CA VAL A 321 -11.79 -2.02 37.70
C VAL A 321 -11.96 -3.54 37.86
N ALA A 322 -12.55 -4.01 38.96
CA ALA A 322 -12.79 -5.44 39.16
C ALA A 322 -13.72 -6.03 38.09
N ARG A 323 -14.77 -5.30 37.69
CA ARG A 323 -15.68 -5.68 36.60
C ARG A 323 -14.96 -5.78 35.26
N PHE A 324 -14.16 -4.78 34.89
CA PHE A 324 -13.39 -4.81 33.64
C PHE A 324 -12.33 -5.91 33.64
N ASN A 325 -11.67 -6.18 34.77
CA ASN A 325 -10.73 -7.29 34.88
C ASN A 325 -11.42 -8.66 34.71
N LYS A 326 -12.65 -8.82 35.22
CA LYS A 326 -13.44 -10.04 34.99
C LYS A 326 -13.80 -10.17 33.50
N LYS A 327 -14.28 -9.09 32.88
CA LYS A 327 -14.66 -9.08 31.46
C LYS A 327 -13.46 -9.29 30.53
N GLN A 328 -12.28 -8.76 30.89
CA GLN A 328 -11.02 -9.01 30.20
C GLN A 328 -10.72 -10.51 30.15
N LYS A 329 -10.76 -11.20 31.29
CA LYS A 329 -10.49 -12.65 31.36
C LYS A 329 -11.52 -13.45 30.55
N GLU A 330 -12.79 -13.09 30.64
CA GLU A 330 -13.89 -13.70 29.89
C GLU A 330 -13.65 -13.59 28.39
N LEU A 331 -13.53 -12.37 27.85
CA LEU A 331 -13.34 -12.13 26.42
C LEU A 331 -11.99 -12.70 25.92
N ASN A 332 -10.94 -12.63 26.74
CA ASN A 332 -9.62 -13.13 26.34
C ASN A 332 -9.56 -14.67 26.28
N SER A 333 -10.48 -15.37 26.96
CA SER A 333 -10.59 -16.83 26.92
C SER A 333 -11.27 -17.37 25.66
N LEU A 334 -12.01 -16.53 24.92
CA LEU A 334 -12.74 -16.94 23.73
C LEU A 334 -11.80 -17.34 22.57
N PRO A 335 -12.14 -18.41 21.82
CA PRO A 335 -11.31 -18.88 20.70
C PRO A 335 -11.31 -17.91 19.52
N ALA A 336 -12.42 -17.21 19.28
CA ALA A 336 -12.58 -16.18 18.27
C ALA A 336 -12.97 -14.84 18.91
N ILE A 337 -12.86 -13.75 18.14
CA ILE A 337 -13.20 -12.41 18.60
C ILE A 337 -14.73 -12.28 18.72
N ASP A 338 -15.22 -11.88 19.90
CA ASP A 338 -16.58 -11.36 20.09
C ASP A 338 -16.54 -9.85 19.89
N TYR A 339 -16.69 -9.43 18.63
CA TYR A 339 -16.47 -8.05 18.19
C TYR A 339 -17.37 -7.05 18.92
N GLU A 340 -18.65 -7.37 19.06
CA GLU A 340 -19.65 -6.49 19.67
C GLU A 340 -19.41 -6.35 21.17
N ALA A 341 -19.14 -7.46 21.88
CA ALA A 341 -18.86 -7.41 23.31
C ALA A 341 -17.55 -6.68 23.62
N VAL A 342 -16.52 -6.87 22.80
CA VAL A 342 -15.25 -6.13 22.91
C VAL A 342 -15.48 -4.63 22.69
N ASN A 343 -16.17 -4.25 21.61
CA ASN A 343 -16.47 -2.85 21.32
C ASN A 343 -17.28 -2.21 22.44
N GLN A 344 -18.36 -2.85 22.90
CA GLN A 344 -19.17 -2.35 24.01
C GLN A 344 -18.33 -2.13 25.27
N THR A 345 -17.47 -3.09 25.61
CA THR A 345 -16.59 -3.04 26.79
C THR A 345 -15.59 -1.88 26.69
N LYS A 346 -14.88 -1.76 25.56
CA LYS A 346 -13.88 -0.69 25.36
C LYS A 346 -14.55 0.69 25.34
N TRP A 347 -15.70 0.85 24.67
CA TRP A 347 -16.46 2.11 24.66
C TRP A 347 -16.95 2.52 26.05
N GLU A 348 -17.38 1.56 26.87
CA GLU A 348 -17.72 1.85 28.27
C GLU A 348 -16.50 2.36 29.04
N TYR A 349 -15.35 1.71 28.87
CA TYR A 349 -14.10 2.14 29.50
C TYR A 349 -13.69 3.54 29.06
N TYR A 350 -13.75 3.87 27.76
CA TYR A 350 -13.44 5.19 27.23
C TYR A 350 -14.30 6.27 27.87
N ARG A 351 -15.61 6.06 27.97
CA ARG A 351 -16.53 7.03 28.59
C ARG A 351 -16.19 7.28 30.07
N LEU A 352 -15.89 6.22 30.81
CA LEU A 352 -15.54 6.32 32.24
C LEU A 352 -14.19 7.04 32.43
N LEU A 353 -13.17 6.67 31.65
CA LEU A 353 -11.84 7.26 31.76
C LEU A 353 -11.83 8.72 31.27
N PHE A 354 -12.56 9.03 30.19
CA PHE A 354 -12.68 10.39 29.70
C PHE A 354 -13.36 11.33 30.70
N ARG A 355 -14.41 10.86 31.40
CA ARG A 355 -15.00 11.63 32.52
C ARG A 355 -14.01 11.88 33.65
N GLN A 356 -13.06 10.97 33.87
CA GLN A 356 -12.09 11.04 34.95
C GLN A 356 -10.90 11.96 34.61
N ASP A 357 -10.31 11.77 33.44
CA ASP A 357 -9.00 12.35 33.07
C ASP A 357 -9.02 13.11 31.73
N GLY A 358 -10.16 13.17 31.04
CA GLY A 358 -10.29 13.77 29.70
C GLY A 358 -9.84 15.22 29.64
N GLU A 359 -10.34 16.08 30.54
CA GLU A 359 -9.96 17.50 30.60
C GLU A 359 -8.44 17.69 30.79
N LYS A 360 -7.83 16.87 31.64
CA LYS A 360 -6.39 16.88 31.89
C LYS A 360 -5.60 16.51 30.63
N THR A 361 -6.04 15.47 29.91
CA THR A 361 -5.39 15.05 28.66
C THR A 361 -5.57 16.10 27.57
N LEU A 362 -6.78 16.61 27.37
CA LEU A 362 -7.08 17.64 26.36
C LEU A 362 -6.36 18.97 26.64
N SER A 363 -6.02 19.25 27.90
CA SER A 363 -5.25 20.43 28.28
C SER A 363 -3.73 20.25 28.16
N SER A 364 -3.27 19.01 27.95
CA SER A 364 -1.83 18.69 27.88
C SER A 364 -1.17 19.29 26.62
N LYS A 365 0.13 19.59 26.73
CA LYS A 365 0.91 20.11 25.59
C LYS A 365 0.89 19.14 24.41
N GLY A 366 1.13 17.85 24.66
CA GLY A 366 1.17 16.84 23.60
C GLY A 366 -0.16 16.65 22.88
N PHE A 367 -1.29 16.77 23.58
CA PHE A 367 -2.59 16.76 22.91
C PHE A 367 -2.80 17.99 22.04
N LYS A 368 -2.45 19.19 22.51
CA LYS A 368 -2.62 20.42 21.72
C LYS A 368 -1.79 20.39 20.44
N GLU A 369 -0.54 19.92 20.52
CA GLU A 369 0.32 19.71 19.35
C GLU A 369 -0.29 18.69 18.38
N PHE A 370 -0.80 17.56 18.89
CA PHE A 370 -1.51 16.58 18.08
C PHE A 370 -2.76 17.17 17.41
N PHE A 371 -3.60 17.87 18.18
CA PHE A 371 -4.83 18.46 17.68
C PHE A 371 -4.55 19.50 16.60
N ASP A 372 -3.62 20.42 16.83
CA ASP A 372 -3.27 21.46 15.86
C ASP A 372 -2.72 20.87 14.55
N ALA A 373 -1.92 19.80 14.63
CA ALA A 373 -1.41 19.10 13.47
C ALA A 373 -2.48 18.27 12.72
N ASN A 374 -3.63 17.96 13.34
CA ASN A 374 -4.59 16.99 12.81
C ASN A 374 -6.03 17.51 12.68
N LYS A 375 -6.33 18.72 13.15
CA LYS A 375 -7.70 19.27 13.24
C LYS A 375 -8.48 19.21 11.92
N GLU A 376 -7.79 19.35 10.78
CA GLU A 376 -8.43 19.32 9.45
C GLU A 376 -9.21 18.04 9.17
N TRP A 377 -8.68 16.87 9.57
CA TRP A 377 -9.40 15.59 9.43
C TRP A 377 -10.06 15.15 10.75
N LEU A 378 -9.48 15.53 11.90
CA LEU A 378 -9.92 15.06 13.21
C LEU A 378 -11.28 15.66 13.62
N GLN A 379 -11.50 16.95 13.36
CA GLN A 379 -12.79 17.60 13.62
C GLN A 379 -13.93 16.98 12.81
N PRO A 380 -13.86 16.88 11.45
CA PRO A 380 -14.93 16.25 10.69
C PRO A 380 -15.12 14.77 11.05
N TYR A 381 -14.06 14.00 11.33
CA TYR A 381 -14.20 12.62 11.80
C TYR A 381 -14.98 12.50 13.13
N ALA A 382 -14.63 13.32 14.12
CA ALA A 382 -15.27 13.28 15.43
C ALA A 382 -16.74 13.70 15.35
N VAL A 383 -17.05 14.74 14.57
CA VAL A 383 -18.43 15.19 14.37
C VAL A 383 -19.23 14.19 13.54
N PHE A 384 -18.65 13.64 12.47
CA PHE A 384 -19.30 12.57 11.68
C PHE A 384 -19.67 11.38 12.57
N SER A 385 -18.74 10.92 13.41
CA SER A 385 -18.97 9.78 14.29
C SER A 385 -20.02 10.06 15.36
N TYR A 386 -20.02 11.28 15.92
CA TYR A 386 -21.09 11.75 16.80
C TYR A 386 -22.46 11.77 16.12
N LEU A 387 -22.55 12.35 14.92
CA LEU A 387 -23.80 12.47 14.17
C LEU A 387 -24.33 11.11 13.69
N ARG A 388 -23.44 10.20 13.27
CA ARG A 388 -23.77 8.79 12.96
C ARG A 388 -24.50 8.15 14.13
N ASP A 389 -23.96 8.28 15.34
CA ASP A 389 -24.53 7.67 16.53
C ASP A 389 -25.84 8.36 16.96
N ALA A 390 -25.89 9.69 16.86
CA ALA A 390 -27.06 10.49 17.21
C ALA A 390 -28.25 10.21 16.28
N TYR A 391 -28.01 10.09 14.97
CA TYR A 391 -29.02 9.80 13.96
C TYR A 391 -29.21 8.31 13.67
N LYS A 392 -28.38 7.44 14.28
CA LYS A 392 -28.42 5.98 14.13
C LYS A 392 -28.27 5.47 12.69
N THR A 393 -27.62 6.26 11.82
CA THR A 393 -27.32 5.87 10.45
C THR A 393 -25.99 6.50 10.02
N PRO A 394 -25.08 5.73 9.39
CA PRO A 394 -23.87 6.27 8.77
C PRO A 394 -24.17 6.98 7.44
N ASN A 395 -25.36 6.76 6.85
CA ASN A 395 -25.74 7.43 5.62
C ASN A 395 -26.03 8.90 5.90
N PHE A 396 -25.01 9.75 5.77
CA PHE A 396 -25.12 11.18 6.03
C PHE A 396 -26.20 11.88 5.18
N ARG A 397 -26.59 11.29 4.04
CA ARG A 397 -27.66 11.81 3.18
C ARG A 397 -29.04 11.70 3.81
N GLU A 398 -29.21 10.82 4.79
CA GLU A 398 -30.44 10.65 5.57
C GLU A 398 -30.48 11.53 6.83
N TRP A 399 -29.39 12.26 7.14
CA TRP A 399 -29.35 13.09 8.33
C TRP A 399 -30.28 14.30 8.19
N PRO A 400 -31.14 14.59 9.19
CA PRO A 400 -32.05 15.73 9.13
C PRO A 400 -31.31 17.08 9.15
N LYS A 401 -30.09 17.11 9.68
CA LYS A 401 -29.17 18.26 9.64
C LYS A 401 -27.75 17.77 9.35
N TYR A 402 -26.95 18.60 8.69
CA TYR A 402 -25.57 18.30 8.30
C TYR A 402 -25.43 17.21 7.22
N SER A 403 -26.48 16.96 6.43
CA SER A 403 -26.39 16.07 5.27
C SER A 403 -25.38 16.56 4.23
N THR A 404 -25.13 17.87 4.20
CA THR A 404 -24.04 18.51 3.46
C THR A 404 -23.02 19.06 4.46
N TYR A 405 -21.73 18.84 4.16
CA TYR A 405 -20.64 19.32 5.01
C TYR A 405 -20.43 20.84 4.88
N HIS A 406 -20.34 21.52 6.03
CA HIS A 406 -20.00 22.95 6.12
C HIS A 406 -18.94 23.17 7.20
N ALA A 407 -17.68 23.38 6.79
CA ALA A 407 -16.53 23.44 7.69
C ALA A 407 -16.72 24.36 8.91
N LYS A 408 -17.28 25.57 8.73
CA LYS A 408 -17.51 26.53 9.83
C LYS A 408 -18.53 26.04 10.86
N GLU A 409 -19.55 25.29 10.44
CA GLU A 409 -20.53 24.72 11.38
C GLU A 409 -19.91 23.61 12.21
N ILE A 410 -19.08 22.78 11.58
CA ILE A 410 -18.37 21.67 12.23
C ILE A 410 -17.31 22.20 13.20
N GLU A 411 -16.55 23.22 12.81
CA GLU A 411 -15.60 23.92 13.69
C GLU A 411 -16.31 24.52 14.90
N LYS A 412 -17.51 25.10 14.72
CA LYS A 412 -18.33 25.63 15.82
C LYS A 412 -18.79 24.53 16.77
N MET A 413 -19.20 23.35 16.27
CA MET A 413 -19.56 22.20 17.13
C MET A 413 -18.37 21.67 17.93
N CYS A 414 -17.15 21.89 17.45
CA CYS A 414 -15.93 21.51 18.15
C CYS A 414 -15.49 22.52 19.22
N GLN A 415 -16.27 23.58 19.49
CA GLN A 415 -15.96 24.56 20.53
C GLN A 415 -16.44 24.06 21.92
N PRO A 416 -15.62 24.21 22.98
CA PRO A 416 -15.93 23.72 24.33
C PRO A 416 -17.26 24.20 24.93
N GLU A 417 -17.77 25.35 24.48
CA GLU A 417 -19.01 25.96 24.99
C GLU A 417 -20.28 25.28 24.46
N THR A 418 -20.17 24.39 23.48
CA THR A 418 -21.33 23.69 22.91
C THR A 418 -21.74 22.47 23.72
N ALA A 419 -23.04 22.18 23.76
CA ALA A 419 -23.57 21.02 24.50
C ALA A 419 -23.11 19.67 23.90
N ASP A 420 -22.82 19.64 22.60
CA ASP A 420 -22.36 18.44 21.89
C ASP A 420 -20.86 18.16 22.11
N TYR A 421 -20.07 19.16 22.53
CA TYR A 421 -18.62 19.08 22.63
C TYR A 421 -18.11 17.89 23.46
N PRO A 422 -18.67 17.55 24.64
CA PRO A 422 -18.17 16.40 25.41
C PRO A 422 -18.27 15.06 24.65
N HIS A 423 -19.26 14.91 23.77
CA HIS A 423 -19.40 13.71 22.92
C HIS A 423 -18.38 13.69 21.78
N ILE A 424 -18.12 14.85 21.18
CA ILE A 424 -17.14 15.03 20.10
C ILE A 424 -15.71 14.88 20.65
N ALA A 425 -15.41 15.52 21.79
CA ALA A 425 -14.09 15.54 22.41
C ALA A 425 -13.63 14.15 22.88
N LEU A 426 -14.57 13.23 23.16
CA LEU A 426 -14.26 11.82 23.41
C LEU A 426 -13.53 11.17 22.23
N TYR A 427 -13.92 11.49 20.99
CA TYR A 427 -13.23 10.99 19.79
C TYR A 427 -11.83 11.58 19.66
N PHE A 428 -11.62 12.86 19.98
CA PHE A 428 -10.28 13.46 20.01
C PHE A 428 -9.37 12.75 21.00
N TYR A 429 -9.90 12.48 22.19
CA TYR A 429 -9.19 11.76 23.24
C TYR A 429 -8.78 10.34 22.81
N ILE A 430 -9.70 9.59 22.20
CA ILE A 430 -9.44 8.23 21.71
C ILE A 430 -8.38 8.25 20.60
N GLN A 431 -8.52 9.11 19.60
CA GLN A 431 -7.57 9.20 18.48
C GLN A 431 -6.18 9.63 18.95
N TYR A 432 -6.08 10.52 19.94
CA TYR A 432 -4.78 10.89 20.53
C TYR A 432 -4.08 9.69 21.19
N HIS A 433 -4.80 8.88 21.96
CA HIS A 433 -4.22 7.69 22.57
C HIS A 433 -3.82 6.61 21.55
N LEU A 434 -4.63 6.40 20.51
CA LEU A 434 -4.30 5.50 19.39
C LEU A 434 -3.04 5.96 18.66
N HIS A 435 -2.93 7.27 18.38
CA HIS A 435 -1.75 7.89 17.79
C HIS A 435 -0.49 7.61 18.62
N LEU A 436 -0.53 7.87 19.93
CA LEU A 436 0.61 7.61 20.82
C LEU A 436 1.02 6.14 20.81
N GLN A 437 0.06 5.21 20.85
CA GLN A 437 0.33 3.79 20.94
C GLN A 437 0.93 3.22 19.65
N LEU A 438 0.36 3.56 18.48
CA LEU A 438 0.89 3.09 17.21
C LEU A 438 2.26 3.70 16.92
N LEU A 439 2.43 5.01 17.14
CA LEU A 439 3.72 5.68 16.98
C LEU A 439 4.80 5.03 17.86
N ALA A 440 4.47 4.72 19.12
CA ALA A 440 5.40 4.05 20.04
C ALA A 440 5.72 2.61 19.61
N ALA A 441 4.80 1.89 18.95
CA ALA A 441 5.06 0.57 18.40
C ALA A 441 5.97 0.65 17.16
N THR A 442 5.74 1.60 16.26
CA THR A 442 6.57 1.86 15.07
C THR A 442 7.99 2.26 15.45
N GLN A 443 8.15 3.19 16.39
CA GLN A 443 9.47 3.60 16.87
C GLN A 443 10.22 2.41 17.48
N TYR A 444 9.54 1.59 18.30
CA TYR A 444 10.14 0.39 18.87
C TYR A 444 10.57 -0.61 17.79
N ALA A 445 9.75 -0.82 16.76
CA ALA A 445 10.09 -1.69 15.64
C ALA A 445 11.38 -1.22 14.93
N ARG A 446 11.46 0.09 14.63
CA ARG A 446 12.65 0.73 14.03
C ARG A 446 13.90 0.52 14.89
N GLU A 447 13.82 0.78 16.19
CA GLU A 447 14.92 0.58 17.15
C GLU A 447 15.42 -0.87 17.18
N GLN A 448 14.53 -1.84 16.94
CA GLN A 448 14.85 -3.27 16.88
C GLN A 448 15.26 -3.75 15.47
N GLY A 449 15.32 -2.86 14.48
CA GLY A 449 15.67 -3.23 13.10
C GLY A 449 14.59 -4.04 12.39
N VAL A 450 13.32 -3.76 12.70
CA VAL A 450 12.13 -4.36 12.09
C VAL A 450 11.28 -3.24 11.46
N ALA A 451 10.95 -3.37 10.18
CA ALA A 451 10.07 -2.42 9.50
C ALA A 451 8.59 -2.80 9.71
N LEU A 452 7.74 -1.82 10.01
CA LEU A 452 6.28 -2.02 9.98
C LEU A 452 5.73 -1.69 8.60
N LYS A 453 5.06 -2.66 8.00
CA LYS A 453 4.43 -2.56 6.68
C LYS A 453 2.91 -2.45 6.81
N GLY A 454 2.36 -1.30 6.47
CA GLY A 454 0.91 -1.08 6.43
C GLY A 454 0.25 -1.63 5.15
N ASP A 455 -1.05 -1.44 5.06
CA ASP A 455 -1.87 -1.76 3.89
C ASP A 455 -2.84 -0.60 3.63
N ILE A 456 -2.92 -0.15 2.37
CA ILE A 456 -3.74 0.98 1.94
C ILE A 456 -4.84 0.44 1.01
N PRO A 457 -6.09 0.34 1.48
CA PRO A 457 -7.23 -0.04 0.66
C PRO A 457 -7.39 0.88 -0.56
N ILE A 458 -7.73 0.33 -1.72
CA ILE A 458 -7.98 1.15 -2.91
C ILE A 458 -9.17 2.08 -2.71
N GLY A 459 -10.22 1.66 -1.99
CA GLY A 459 -11.48 2.38 -1.83
C GLY A 459 -11.68 3.04 -0.46
N ILE A 460 -12.84 3.68 -0.32
CA ILE A 460 -13.42 4.18 0.92
C ILE A 460 -14.87 3.68 1.05
N SER A 461 -15.44 3.70 2.25
CA SER A 461 -16.88 3.51 2.38
C SER A 461 -17.66 4.60 1.64
N ARG A 462 -18.78 4.26 1.01
CA ARG A 462 -19.72 5.23 0.40
C ARG A 462 -20.30 6.22 1.42
N ASN A 463 -20.26 5.81 2.70
CA ASN A 463 -20.74 6.55 3.86
C ASN A 463 -19.55 6.88 4.77
N SER A 464 -18.45 7.36 4.20
CA SER A 464 -17.27 7.81 4.93
C SER A 464 -17.28 9.31 5.19
N VAL A 465 -16.40 9.75 6.08
CA VAL A 465 -16.07 11.17 6.32
C VAL A 465 -15.61 11.82 5.02
N GLU A 466 -14.74 11.18 4.25
CA GLU A 466 -14.21 11.76 3.00
C GLU A 466 -15.29 11.90 1.92
N ALA A 467 -16.23 10.96 1.83
CA ALA A 467 -17.39 11.08 0.94
C ALA A 467 -18.36 12.19 1.39
N TRP A 468 -18.37 12.55 2.68
CA TRP A 468 -19.17 13.64 3.23
C TRP A 468 -18.50 15.01 3.06
N THR A 469 -17.19 15.10 3.31
CA THR A 469 -16.44 16.36 3.29
C THR A 469 -15.98 16.77 1.90
N GLU A 470 -15.61 15.81 1.05
CA GLU A 470 -15.02 16.05 -0.27
C GLU A 470 -15.68 15.15 -1.35
N PRO A 471 -17.03 15.15 -1.49
CA PRO A 471 -17.74 14.23 -2.39
C PRO A 471 -17.35 14.35 -3.87
N TYR A 472 -16.83 15.53 -4.29
CA TYR A 472 -16.45 15.83 -5.67
C TYR A 472 -15.27 14.98 -6.18
N TYR A 473 -14.49 14.36 -5.28
CA TYR A 473 -13.45 13.41 -5.63
C TYR A 473 -13.98 12.00 -5.99
N PHE A 474 -15.28 11.74 -5.87
CA PHE A 474 -15.85 10.40 -5.98
C PHE A 474 -17.07 10.36 -6.92
N ASN A 475 -17.15 9.30 -7.72
CA ASN A 475 -18.36 8.96 -8.47
C ASN A 475 -19.28 8.11 -7.58
N LEU A 476 -20.19 8.78 -6.87
CA LEU A 476 -21.14 8.14 -5.95
C LEU A 476 -22.26 7.34 -6.63
N ASN A 477 -22.34 7.37 -7.96
CA ASN A 477 -23.33 6.63 -8.77
C ASN A 477 -22.75 5.35 -9.40
N GLY A 478 -21.52 4.97 -9.04
CA GLY A 478 -20.88 3.72 -9.44
C GLY A 478 -20.43 2.91 -8.23
N GLN A 479 -20.10 1.64 -8.47
CA GLN A 479 -19.58 0.71 -7.48
C GLN A 479 -18.27 0.09 -7.98
N ALA A 480 -17.17 0.22 -7.24
CA ALA A 480 -15.93 -0.46 -7.55
C ALA A 480 -16.06 -1.97 -7.32
N GLY A 481 -15.37 -2.75 -8.14
CA GLY A 481 -15.34 -4.19 -8.04
C GLY A 481 -14.21 -4.80 -8.86
N ALA A 482 -14.38 -6.09 -9.17
CA ALA A 482 -13.54 -6.82 -10.10
C ALA A 482 -14.42 -7.53 -11.15
N PRO A 483 -13.94 -7.67 -12.40
CA PRO A 483 -14.57 -8.55 -13.38
C PRO A 483 -14.50 -10.02 -12.92
N PRO A 484 -15.20 -10.95 -13.59
CA PRO A 484 -15.03 -12.37 -13.36
C PRO A 484 -13.58 -12.83 -13.46
N ASP A 485 -13.18 -13.71 -12.54
CA ASP A 485 -11.87 -14.37 -12.47
C ASP A 485 -12.01 -15.83 -12.02
N ASP A 486 -10.89 -16.52 -11.80
CA ASP A 486 -10.88 -17.94 -11.36
C ASP A 486 -11.47 -18.14 -9.96
N PHE A 487 -11.63 -17.09 -9.15
CA PHE A 487 -12.17 -17.12 -7.80
C PHE A 487 -13.65 -16.72 -7.74
N SER A 488 -14.12 -15.91 -8.68
CA SER A 488 -15.52 -15.49 -8.79
C SER A 488 -16.01 -15.43 -10.24
N ILE A 489 -16.87 -16.37 -10.62
CA ILE A 489 -17.48 -16.44 -11.95
C ILE A 489 -18.39 -15.24 -12.28
N ASN A 490 -18.94 -14.58 -11.26
CA ASN A 490 -19.85 -13.43 -11.41
C ASN A 490 -19.13 -12.09 -11.21
N GLY A 491 -17.81 -12.11 -11.03
CA GLY A 491 -17.03 -10.96 -10.58
C GLY A 491 -17.29 -10.64 -9.10
N GLN A 492 -16.70 -9.56 -8.62
CA GLN A 492 -16.82 -9.13 -7.22
C GLN A 492 -17.35 -7.70 -7.18
N ASN A 493 -18.32 -7.42 -6.34
CA ASN A 493 -18.82 -6.07 -6.08
C ASN A 493 -18.40 -5.64 -4.68
N TRP A 494 -17.45 -4.72 -4.58
CA TRP A 494 -16.95 -4.23 -3.30
C TRP A 494 -17.81 -3.10 -2.74
N GLY A 495 -18.69 -2.50 -3.55
CA GLY A 495 -19.64 -1.47 -3.13
C GLY A 495 -19.05 -0.07 -2.90
N PHE A 496 -17.73 0.10 -3.02
CA PHE A 496 -17.06 1.40 -2.87
C PHE A 496 -17.39 2.36 -4.02
N PRO A 497 -17.41 3.69 -3.84
CA PRO A 497 -17.44 4.60 -4.97
C PRO A 497 -16.12 4.54 -5.76
N THR A 498 -16.17 4.89 -7.05
CA THR A 498 -14.93 5.07 -7.85
C THR A 498 -14.42 6.51 -7.74
N TYR A 499 -13.15 6.73 -8.07
CA TYR A 499 -12.56 8.07 -8.04
C TYR A 499 -12.93 8.91 -9.26
N ASN A 500 -13.14 10.20 -9.03
CA ASN A 500 -13.14 11.21 -10.08
C ASN A 500 -11.69 11.68 -10.33
N TRP A 501 -10.95 10.89 -11.10
CA TRP A 501 -9.55 11.16 -11.39
C TRP A 501 -9.31 12.48 -12.13
N ASP A 502 -10.28 12.94 -12.92
CA ASP A 502 -10.19 14.20 -13.68
C ASP A 502 -10.08 15.38 -12.70
N ILE A 503 -10.95 15.42 -11.67
CA ILE A 503 -10.91 16.45 -10.61
C ILE A 503 -9.68 16.31 -9.71
N MET A 504 -9.23 15.08 -9.43
CA MET A 504 -7.99 14.90 -8.67
C MET A 504 -6.75 15.37 -9.44
N GLU A 505 -6.72 15.22 -10.77
CA GLU A 505 -5.60 15.67 -11.59
C GLU A 505 -5.45 17.20 -11.55
N GLU A 506 -6.57 17.94 -11.49
CA GLU A 506 -6.59 19.42 -11.43
C GLU A 506 -5.86 20.02 -10.21
N ASP A 507 -5.83 19.33 -9.08
CA ASP A 507 -5.15 19.79 -7.86
C ASP A 507 -3.87 19.02 -7.52
N GLY A 508 -3.35 18.25 -8.48
CA GLY A 508 -2.11 17.49 -8.33
C GLY A 508 -2.25 16.26 -7.42
N TYR A 509 -3.43 15.64 -7.40
CA TYR A 509 -3.79 14.47 -6.59
C TYR A 509 -3.60 14.66 -5.09
N ARG A 510 -3.88 15.87 -4.60
CA ARG A 510 -3.66 16.28 -3.22
C ARG A 510 -4.31 15.35 -2.20
N TRP A 511 -5.50 14.82 -2.51
CA TRP A 511 -6.20 13.87 -1.64
C TRP A 511 -5.36 12.60 -1.37
N TRP A 512 -4.83 11.97 -2.43
CA TRP A 512 -4.00 10.77 -2.30
C TRP A 512 -2.63 11.06 -1.67
N MET A 513 -2.02 12.21 -1.99
CA MET A 513 -0.77 12.62 -1.36
C MET A 513 -0.92 12.78 0.17
N ARG A 514 -1.99 13.46 0.63
CA ARG A 514 -2.28 13.59 2.08
C ARG A 514 -2.49 12.24 2.74
N ARG A 515 -3.16 11.31 2.06
CA ARG A 515 -3.36 9.93 2.55
C ARG A 515 -2.04 9.19 2.77
N PHE A 516 -1.12 9.26 1.80
CA PHE A 516 0.19 8.62 1.94
C PHE A 516 1.05 9.30 3.00
N GLN A 517 1.06 10.62 3.05
CA GLN A 517 1.79 11.40 4.06
C GLN A 517 1.32 11.05 5.47
N LYS A 518 0.00 10.91 5.71
CA LYS A 518 -0.51 10.46 7.00
C LYS A 518 0.01 9.07 7.37
N MET A 519 -0.03 8.13 6.43
CA MET A 519 0.43 6.76 6.65
C MET A 519 1.93 6.70 6.99
N ALA A 520 2.74 7.60 6.42
CA ALA A 520 4.19 7.66 6.67
C ALA A 520 4.56 8.02 8.11
N GLU A 521 3.64 8.58 8.89
CA GLU A 521 3.85 8.79 10.33
C GLU A 521 3.97 7.46 11.10
N TYR A 522 3.33 6.39 10.62
CA TYR A 522 3.16 5.13 11.36
C TYR A 522 3.79 3.92 10.68
N PHE A 523 4.11 4.00 9.40
CA PHE A 523 4.62 2.86 8.64
C PHE A 523 5.89 3.19 7.88
N ASP A 524 6.69 2.17 7.63
CA ASP A 524 7.95 2.25 6.88
C ASP A 524 7.80 1.78 5.44
N ALA A 525 6.80 0.94 5.21
CA ALA A 525 6.43 0.35 3.94
C ALA A 525 4.91 0.24 3.87
N TYR A 526 4.37 0.11 2.67
CA TYR A 526 2.94 -0.15 2.50
C TYR A 526 2.66 -1.06 1.32
N ARG A 527 1.59 -1.84 1.46
CA ARG A 527 0.88 -2.43 0.32
C ARG A 527 -0.09 -1.39 -0.25
N ILE A 528 -0.04 -1.15 -1.55
CA ILE A 528 -1.15 -0.57 -2.29
C ILE A 528 -2.06 -1.72 -2.69
N ASP A 529 -3.20 -1.83 -2.02
CA ASP A 529 -4.25 -2.75 -2.41
C ASP A 529 -4.74 -2.41 -3.81
N HIS A 530 -4.87 -3.41 -4.68
CA HIS A 530 -5.34 -3.29 -6.04
C HIS A 530 -4.67 -2.13 -6.82
N ILE A 531 -3.34 -2.17 -6.98
CA ILE A 531 -2.59 -1.10 -7.67
C ILE A 531 -3.09 -0.85 -9.10
N LEU A 532 -3.77 -1.84 -9.68
CA LEU A 532 -4.47 -1.72 -10.96
C LEU A 532 -5.46 -0.55 -10.98
N GLY A 533 -6.05 -0.16 -9.84
CA GLY A 533 -6.97 0.98 -9.71
C GLY A 533 -6.41 2.33 -10.17
N PHE A 534 -5.08 2.48 -10.23
CA PHE A 534 -4.41 3.67 -10.78
C PHE A 534 -4.24 3.64 -12.30
N PHE A 535 -4.38 2.47 -12.91
CA PHE A 535 -4.45 2.26 -14.36
C PHE A 535 -5.91 2.32 -14.82
N ARG A 536 -6.77 1.55 -14.16
CA ARG A 536 -8.19 1.35 -14.41
C ARG A 536 -8.86 0.71 -13.21
N ILE A 537 -10.13 1.00 -12.98
CA ILE A 537 -10.95 0.25 -12.00
C ILE A 537 -12.19 -0.32 -12.69
N TRP A 538 -12.62 -1.51 -12.28
CA TRP A 538 -13.89 -2.07 -12.74
C TRP A 538 -15.03 -1.38 -12.00
N GLU A 539 -15.90 -0.71 -12.75
CA GLU A 539 -17.03 0.04 -12.22
C GLU A 539 -18.34 -0.63 -12.61
N ILE A 540 -19.12 -0.99 -11.61
CA ILE A 540 -20.41 -1.67 -11.69
C ILE A 540 -21.51 -0.62 -11.46
N PRO A 541 -22.56 -0.58 -12.30
CA PRO A 541 -23.66 0.37 -12.12
C PRO A 541 -24.47 0.05 -10.84
N MET A 542 -25.08 1.07 -10.22
CA MET A 542 -25.82 0.91 -8.95
C MET A 542 -27.00 -0.07 -9.02
N HIS A 543 -27.58 -0.22 -10.21
CA HIS A 543 -28.68 -1.14 -10.45
C HIS A 543 -28.26 -2.62 -10.54
N ALA A 544 -26.95 -2.90 -10.58
CA ALA A 544 -26.38 -4.24 -10.60
C ALA A 544 -25.87 -4.68 -9.21
N VAL A 545 -25.96 -5.99 -8.95
CA VAL A 545 -25.46 -6.68 -7.76
C VAL A 545 -24.15 -7.39 -8.09
N HIS A 546 -24.12 -8.13 -9.21
CA HIS A 546 -22.93 -8.83 -9.72
C HIS A 546 -22.02 -7.93 -10.58
N GLY A 547 -20.79 -8.38 -10.81
CA GLY A 547 -19.78 -7.66 -11.59
C GLY A 547 -19.97 -7.70 -13.10
N LEU A 548 -20.83 -8.55 -13.64
CA LEU A 548 -20.96 -8.82 -15.09
C LEU A 548 -21.35 -7.61 -15.94
N LEU A 549 -22.11 -6.66 -15.37
CA LEU A 549 -22.57 -5.45 -16.06
C LEU A 549 -21.64 -4.24 -15.86
N GLY A 550 -20.43 -4.47 -15.34
CA GLY A 550 -19.45 -3.40 -15.15
C GLY A 550 -18.68 -3.04 -16.42
N GLN A 551 -17.86 -2.00 -16.29
CA GLN A 551 -16.94 -1.52 -17.31
C GLN A 551 -15.64 -1.03 -16.68
N PHE A 552 -14.51 -1.09 -17.40
CA PHE A 552 -13.29 -0.45 -16.94
C PHE A 552 -13.40 1.08 -17.03
N THR A 553 -13.01 1.77 -15.97
CA THR A 553 -12.95 3.23 -15.91
C THR A 553 -11.53 3.67 -15.47
N PRO A 554 -10.81 4.47 -16.28
CA PRO A 554 -11.18 4.88 -17.64
C PRO A 554 -11.01 3.73 -18.64
N SER A 555 -11.66 3.83 -19.80
CA SER A 555 -11.47 2.93 -20.94
C SER A 555 -11.68 3.69 -22.26
N LEU A 556 -11.38 3.03 -23.38
CA LEU A 556 -11.67 3.49 -24.73
C LEU A 556 -12.90 2.73 -25.25
N PRO A 557 -14.14 3.21 -25.06
CA PRO A 557 -15.33 2.49 -25.54
C PRO A 557 -15.38 2.43 -27.09
N MET A 558 -16.23 1.57 -27.66
CA MET A 558 -16.32 1.33 -29.10
C MET A 558 -17.61 1.92 -29.67
N SER A 559 -17.54 2.59 -30.82
CA SER A 559 -18.75 3.00 -31.56
C SER A 559 -19.38 1.81 -32.28
N ARG A 560 -20.63 1.98 -32.73
CA ARG A 560 -21.33 0.98 -33.56
C ARG A 560 -20.52 0.63 -34.81
N GLU A 561 -20.00 1.62 -35.52
CA GLU A 561 -19.24 1.44 -36.76
C GLU A 561 -17.93 0.68 -36.51
N GLU A 562 -17.28 0.95 -35.37
CA GLU A 562 -16.07 0.23 -34.98
C GLU A 562 -16.39 -1.24 -34.73
N ILE A 563 -17.45 -1.56 -33.99
CA ILE A 563 -17.89 -2.93 -33.73
C ILE A 563 -18.20 -3.65 -35.04
N GLU A 564 -18.92 -3.01 -35.95
CA GLU A 564 -19.29 -3.56 -37.26
C GLU A 564 -18.05 -3.83 -38.14
N SER A 565 -16.97 -3.07 -37.98
CA SER A 565 -15.71 -3.28 -38.71
C SER A 565 -15.04 -4.63 -38.40
N PHE A 566 -15.36 -5.27 -37.27
CA PHE A 566 -14.91 -6.63 -36.93
C PHE A 566 -15.71 -7.74 -37.65
N GLY A 567 -16.68 -7.37 -38.49
CA GLY A 567 -17.60 -8.30 -39.15
C GLY A 567 -18.76 -8.73 -38.23
N PHE A 568 -19.05 -7.95 -37.19
CA PHE A 568 -20.15 -8.21 -36.26
C PHE A 568 -21.25 -7.16 -36.42
N THR A 569 -22.37 -7.52 -37.04
CA THR A 569 -23.50 -6.57 -37.23
C THR A 569 -24.14 -6.23 -35.89
N PHE A 570 -24.06 -4.97 -35.47
CA PHE A 570 -24.62 -4.52 -34.21
C PHE A 570 -26.14 -4.35 -34.30
N ARG A 571 -26.86 -4.79 -33.26
CA ARG A 571 -28.31 -4.65 -33.14
C ARG A 571 -28.66 -4.20 -31.73
N ASP A 572 -29.66 -3.34 -31.58
CA ASP A 572 -29.99 -2.74 -30.27
C ASP A 572 -30.51 -3.77 -29.27
N GLU A 573 -31.02 -4.91 -29.75
CA GLU A 573 -31.43 -6.05 -28.92
C GLU A 573 -30.26 -6.65 -28.13
N TYR A 574 -29.01 -6.43 -28.55
CA TYR A 574 -27.81 -6.89 -27.84
C TYR A 574 -27.51 -6.12 -26.55
N LEU A 575 -28.21 -4.99 -26.34
CA LEU A 575 -28.21 -4.21 -25.10
C LEU A 575 -29.29 -4.67 -24.12
N LEU A 576 -30.24 -5.50 -24.58
CA LEU A 576 -31.36 -5.99 -23.78
C LEU A 576 -31.11 -7.42 -23.33
N PRO A 577 -31.61 -7.81 -22.13
CA PRO A 577 -31.54 -9.19 -21.67
C PRO A 577 -32.15 -10.17 -22.68
N TYR A 578 -31.36 -11.10 -23.21
CA TYR A 578 -31.88 -12.17 -24.05
C TYR A 578 -32.54 -13.22 -23.15
N ILE A 579 -33.87 -13.31 -23.17
CA ILE A 579 -34.64 -14.28 -22.38
C ILE A 579 -35.48 -15.11 -23.33
N HIS A 580 -35.14 -16.40 -23.47
CA HIS A 580 -35.80 -17.30 -24.41
C HIS A 580 -36.28 -18.59 -23.74
N GLU A 581 -37.46 -19.08 -24.14
CA GLU A 581 -38.13 -20.26 -23.58
C GLU A 581 -37.21 -21.48 -23.47
N SER A 582 -36.32 -21.69 -24.45
CA SER A 582 -35.49 -22.90 -24.58
C SER A 582 -34.52 -23.16 -23.42
N PHE A 583 -34.17 -22.14 -22.62
CA PHE A 583 -33.24 -22.30 -21.50
C PHE A 583 -33.84 -21.98 -20.13
N LEU A 584 -35.08 -21.48 -20.05
CA LEU A 584 -35.71 -21.17 -18.75
C LEU A 584 -35.82 -22.41 -17.85
N GLY A 585 -36.06 -23.59 -18.42
CA GLY A 585 -36.04 -24.86 -17.69
C GLY A 585 -34.66 -25.22 -17.14
N GLN A 586 -33.58 -24.84 -17.82
CA GLN A 586 -32.20 -25.09 -17.38
C GLN A 586 -31.82 -24.17 -16.21
N VAL A 587 -32.32 -22.93 -16.20
CA VAL A 587 -32.00 -21.94 -15.16
C VAL A 587 -32.85 -22.15 -13.90
N PHE A 588 -34.16 -22.41 -14.05
CA PHE A 588 -35.10 -22.40 -12.92
C PHE A 588 -35.68 -23.77 -12.55
N GLY A 589 -35.44 -24.82 -13.35
CA GLY A 589 -35.92 -26.18 -13.08
C GLY A 589 -37.43 -26.22 -12.75
N PRO A 590 -37.83 -26.68 -11.55
CA PRO A 590 -39.24 -26.76 -11.16
C PRO A 590 -39.93 -25.39 -11.01
N HIS A 591 -39.17 -24.29 -10.90
CA HIS A 591 -39.71 -22.95 -10.68
C HIS A 591 -40.00 -22.18 -11.98
N THR A 592 -39.77 -22.77 -13.16
CA THR A 592 -39.89 -22.08 -14.46
C THR A 592 -41.25 -21.41 -14.67
N GLU A 593 -42.36 -22.12 -14.42
CA GLU A 593 -43.70 -21.55 -14.62
C GLU A 593 -44.01 -20.43 -13.61
N PHE A 594 -43.55 -20.59 -12.36
CA PHE A 594 -43.66 -19.53 -11.36
C PHE A 594 -42.91 -18.28 -11.82
N VAL A 595 -41.70 -18.44 -12.36
CA VAL A 595 -40.90 -17.31 -12.83
C VAL A 595 -41.54 -16.62 -14.03
N LYS A 596 -42.02 -17.39 -15.01
CA LYS A 596 -42.73 -16.86 -16.18
C LYS A 596 -43.95 -16.05 -15.78
N GLN A 597 -44.74 -16.53 -14.82
CA GLN A 597 -45.95 -15.84 -14.38
C GLN A 597 -45.68 -14.60 -13.53
N ASN A 598 -44.62 -14.59 -12.72
CA ASN A 598 -44.41 -13.54 -11.72
C ASN A 598 -43.40 -12.48 -12.13
N PHE A 599 -42.38 -12.82 -12.93
CA PHE A 599 -41.26 -11.91 -13.23
C PHE A 599 -41.06 -11.63 -14.72
N LEU A 600 -41.69 -12.38 -15.63
CA LEU A 600 -41.51 -12.22 -17.08
C LEU A 600 -42.79 -11.79 -17.78
N GLN A 601 -42.66 -11.07 -18.89
CA GLN A 601 -43.75 -10.71 -19.80
C GLN A 601 -43.43 -11.15 -21.23
N THR A 602 -44.44 -11.58 -21.98
CA THR A 602 -44.29 -11.99 -23.38
C THR A 602 -44.01 -10.80 -24.28
N THR A 603 -43.23 -11.03 -25.34
CA THR A 603 -42.99 -10.05 -26.40
C THR A 603 -43.79 -10.37 -27.66
N ASP A 604 -43.70 -9.52 -28.68
CA ASP A 604 -44.28 -9.78 -30.01
C ASP A 604 -43.60 -10.97 -30.73
N VAL A 605 -42.43 -11.40 -30.26
CA VAL A 605 -41.71 -12.56 -30.78
C VAL A 605 -41.98 -13.78 -29.90
N SER A 606 -42.56 -14.81 -30.51
CA SER A 606 -42.89 -16.06 -29.81
C SER A 606 -41.66 -16.68 -29.15
N GLY A 607 -41.79 -17.04 -27.87
CA GLY A 607 -40.72 -17.65 -27.08
C GLY A 607 -39.68 -16.67 -26.52
N ILE A 608 -39.77 -15.37 -26.83
CA ILE A 608 -38.94 -14.32 -26.23
C ILE A 608 -39.73 -13.57 -25.15
N TYR A 609 -39.06 -13.32 -24.02
CA TYR A 609 -39.63 -12.62 -22.87
C TYR A 609 -38.82 -11.36 -22.54
N HIS A 610 -39.47 -10.41 -21.87
CA HIS A 610 -38.80 -9.32 -21.14
C HIS A 610 -39.04 -9.49 -19.64
N MET A 611 -38.17 -8.87 -18.83
CA MET A 611 -38.45 -8.68 -17.41
C MET A 611 -39.72 -7.83 -17.25
N LYS A 612 -40.53 -8.13 -16.24
CA LYS A 612 -41.67 -7.29 -15.86
C LYS A 612 -41.22 -5.99 -15.21
N PRO A 613 -42.07 -4.93 -15.27
CA PRO A 613 -41.86 -3.72 -14.49
C PRO A 613 -41.67 -3.97 -12.99
N GLY A 614 -40.65 -3.36 -12.40
CA GLY A 614 -40.21 -3.54 -11.02
C GLY A 614 -39.24 -4.72 -10.81
N PHE A 615 -38.72 -5.32 -11.88
CA PHE A 615 -37.76 -6.44 -11.84
C PHE A 615 -36.71 -6.36 -12.96
N GLU A 616 -36.59 -5.22 -13.65
CA GLU A 616 -35.67 -5.02 -14.75
C GLU A 616 -34.21 -5.03 -14.30
N THR A 617 -33.95 -4.71 -13.03
CA THR A 617 -32.62 -4.59 -12.47
C THR A 617 -32.35 -5.62 -11.37
N GLN A 618 -31.08 -5.98 -11.20
CA GLN A 618 -30.69 -6.90 -10.13
C GLN A 618 -30.99 -6.30 -8.75
N ARG A 619 -30.94 -4.97 -8.60
CA ARG A 619 -31.26 -4.32 -7.32
C ARG A 619 -32.75 -4.43 -6.96
N GLU A 620 -33.64 -4.30 -7.94
CA GLU A 620 -35.07 -4.49 -7.70
C GLU A 620 -35.40 -5.93 -7.30
N VAL A 621 -34.80 -6.90 -7.99
CA VAL A 621 -34.89 -8.31 -7.63
C VAL A 621 -34.32 -8.54 -6.21
N GLU A 622 -33.15 -7.99 -5.88
CA GLU A 622 -32.56 -8.10 -4.52
C GLU A 622 -33.53 -7.59 -3.45
N ASN A 623 -34.13 -6.41 -3.66
CA ASN A 623 -35.06 -5.79 -2.72
C ASN A 623 -36.29 -6.67 -2.49
N PHE A 624 -36.85 -7.28 -3.54
CA PHE A 624 -38.00 -8.19 -3.42
C PHE A 624 -37.69 -9.44 -2.58
N PHE A 625 -36.46 -9.96 -2.68
CA PHE A 625 -36.01 -11.15 -1.97
C PHE A 625 -35.29 -10.87 -0.64
N SER A 626 -35.19 -9.62 -0.20
CA SER A 626 -34.37 -9.20 0.96
C SER A 626 -34.65 -9.97 2.27
N ASP A 627 -35.91 -10.31 2.54
CA ASP A 627 -36.34 -11.07 3.72
C ASP A 627 -36.46 -12.59 3.49
N ARG A 628 -36.15 -13.08 2.28
CA ARG A 628 -36.32 -14.49 1.88
C ARG A 628 -34.96 -15.17 1.75
N LYS A 629 -34.69 -16.11 2.65
CA LYS A 629 -33.37 -16.77 2.78
C LYS A 629 -33.40 -18.28 2.57
N ASP A 630 -34.54 -18.83 2.20
CA ASP A 630 -34.67 -20.23 1.80
C ASP A 630 -33.97 -20.52 0.46
N GLU A 631 -33.59 -21.77 0.25
CA GLU A 631 -32.80 -22.21 -0.92
C GLU A 631 -33.53 -21.92 -2.24
N ASP A 632 -34.85 -22.15 -2.30
CA ASP A 632 -35.65 -21.91 -3.51
C ASP A 632 -35.67 -20.41 -3.87
N SER A 633 -35.88 -19.53 -2.88
CA SER A 633 -35.84 -18.08 -3.08
C SER A 633 -34.46 -17.61 -3.56
N ILE A 634 -33.38 -18.17 -3.00
CA ILE A 634 -32.02 -17.87 -3.44
C ILE A 634 -31.82 -18.35 -4.89
N TRP A 635 -32.22 -19.57 -5.23
CA TRP A 635 -32.12 -20.11 -6.58
C TRP A 635 -32.85 -19.21 -7.59
N ILE A 636 -34.12 -18.87 -7.32
CA ILE A 636 -34.90 -17.99 -8.21
C ILE A 636 -34.20 -16.63 -8.35
N ARG A 637 -33.74 -16.03 -7.26
CA ARG A 637 -33.05 -14.74 -7.27
C ARG A 637 -31.78 -14.77 -8.13
N GLU A 638 -30.90 -15.75 -7.93
CA GLU A 638 -29.68 -15.91 -8.71
C GLU A 638 -29.97 -16.18 -10.19
N GLY A 639 -31.01 -16.97 -10.49
CA GLY A 639 -31.47 -17.19 -11.85
C GLY A 639 -31.97 -15.92 -12.52
N LEU A 640 -32.74 -15.08 -11.82
CA LEU A 640 -33.20 -13.77 -12.31
C LEU A 640 -32.01 -12.82 -12.54
N TYR A 641 -31.01 -12.82 -11.65
CA TYR A 641 -29.78 -12.06 -11.88
C TYR A 641 -29.06 -12.46 -13.15
N SER A 642 -28.96 -13.77 -13.42
CA SER A 642 -28.36 -14.32 -14.64
C SER A 642 -29.13 -13.88 -15.88
N LEU A 643 -30.48 -13.90 -15.86
CA LEU A 643 -31.30 -13.38 -16.96
C LEU A 643 -30.98 -11.92 -17.26
N ILE A 644 -31.00 -11.05 -16.24
CA ILE A 644 -30.76 -9.61 -16.39
C ILE A 644 -29.36 -9.33 -16.96
N SER A 645 -28.35 -10.13 -16.59
CA SER A 645 -26.99 -9.98 -17.12
C SER A 645 -26.76 -10.61 -18.49
N ASN A 646 -27.75 -11.30 -19.07
CA ASN A 646 -27.62 -12.00 -20.35
C ASN A 646 -27.72 -11.05 -21.56
N VAL A 647 -26.83 -10.05 -21.58
CA VAL A 647 -26.63 -9.07 -22.66
C VAL A 647 -25.28 -9.30 -23.34
N LEU A 648 -25.10 -8.79 -24.55
CA LEU A 648 -23.85 -8.94 -25.31
C LEU A 648 -22.97 -7.68 -25.19
N PHE A 649 -23.59 -6.50 -25.10
CA PHE A 649 -22.91 -5.22 -24.92
C PHE A 649 -23.53 -4.42 -23.76
N VAL A 650 -22.71 -3.59 -23.13
CA VAL A 650 -23.10 -2.61 -22.11
C VAL A 650 -22.87 -1.21 -22.67
N PRO A 651 -23.86 -0.29 -22.61
CA PRO A 651 -23.67 1.11 -23.02
C PRO A 651 -22.62 1.83 -22.16
N ASP A 652 -21.78 2.68 -22.77
CA ASP A 652 -20.86 3.53 -22.01
C ASP A 652 -21.63 4.63 -21.26
N LYS A 653 -21.24 4.87 -20.01
CA LYS A 653 -21.92 5.84 -19.13
C LYS A 653 -21.60 7.31 -19.44
N LYS A 654 -20.50 7.60 -20.13
CA LYS A 654 -19.99 8.97 -20.41
C LYS A 654 -20.19 9.36 -21.87
N GLU A 655 -20.00 8.43 -22.80
CA GLU A 655 -20.02 8.66 -24.24
C GLU A 655 -21.24 7.99 -24.90
N GLU A 656 -22.26 8.80 -25.20
CA GLU A 656 -23.47 8.34 -25.89
C GLU A 656 -23.14 7.68 -27.25
N GLY A 657 -23.81 6.57 -27.56
CA GLY A 657 -23.60 5.83 -28.80
C GLY A 657 -22.35 4.94 -28.82
N LYS A 658 -21.64 4.80 -27.68
CA LYS A 658 -20.53 3.87 -27.53
C LYS A 658 -20.84 2.76 -26.52
N TYR A 659 -20.12 1.64 -26.68
CA TYR A 659 -20.42 0.38 -26.00
C TYR A 659 -19.16 -0.36 -25.56
N HIS A 660 -19.37 -1.25 -24.60
CA HIS A 660 -18.39 -2.22 -24.10
C HIS A 660 -18.90 -3.63 -24.39
N PRO A 661 -18.09 -4.54 -24.97
CA PRO A 661 -18.46 -5.95 -24.98
C PRO A 661 -18.61 -6.44 -23.54
N ARG A 662 -19.63 -7.25 -23.25
CA ARG A 662 -19.85 -7.72 -21.88
C ARG A 662 -18.84 -8.81 -21.50
N ILE A 663 -18.20 -8.69 -20.33
CA ILE A 663 -17.16 -9.63 -19.88
C ILE A 663 -17.74 -11.03 -19.60
N GLY A 664 -17.05 -12.09 -20.01
CA GLY A 664 -17.49 -13.48 -19.75
C GLY A 664 -18.64 -13.97 -20.65
N VAL A 665 -19.10 -13.14 -21.59
CA VAL A 665 -19.77 -13.48 -22.87
C VAL A 665 -20.08 -14.95 -23.16
N GLN A 666 -18.97 -15.62 -23.41
CA GLN A 666 -18.85 -16.89 -24.09
C GLN A 666 -19.50 -18.05 -23.33
N ARG A 667 -19.78 -17.87 -22.03
CA ARG A 667 -20.42 -18.89 -21.18
C ARG A 667 -21.96 -18.85 -21.24
N ASP A 668 -22.54 -17.76 -21.73
CA ASP A 668 -23.96 -17.45 -21.57
C ASP A 668 -24.81 -17.74 -22.82
N PHE A 669 -26.13 -17.79 -22.61
CA PHE A 669 -27.09 -18.21 -23.63
C PHE A 669 -27.15 -17.26 -24.84
N ILE A 670 -26.98 -15.94 -24.64
CA ILE A 670 -26.97 -14.98 -25.76
C ILE A 670 -25.83 -15.24 -26.74
N PHE A 671 -24.66 -15.68 -26.25
CA PHE A 671 -23.53 -16.02 -27.12
C PHE A 671 -23.81 -17.31 -27.90
N ARG A 672 -24.51 -18.27 -27.29
CA ARG A 672 -24.89 -19.53 -27.95
C ARG A 672 -25.88 -19.33 -29.09
N SER A 673 -26.71 -18.28 -29.04
CA SER A 673 -27.64 -17.95 -30.12
C SER A 673 -26.99 -17.31 -31.36
N LEU A 674 -25.74 -16.85 -31.25
CA LEU A 674 -25.01 -16.29 -32.38
C LEU A 674 -24.64 -17.39 -33.39
N SER A 675 -24.56 -17.02 -34.67
CA SER A 675 -23.97 -17.87 -35.70
C SER A 675 -22.46 -18.06 -35.46
N GLU A 676 -21.85 -19.10 -36.04
CA GLU A 676 -20.40 -19.31 -35.92
C GLU A 676 -19.57 -18.14 -36.47
N ALA A 677 -20.05 -17.46 -37.51
CA ALA A 677 -19.40 -16.25 -38.04
C ALA A 677 -19.46 -15.11 -37.02
N GLU A 678 -20.62 -14.86 -36.41
CA GLU A 678 -20.80 -13.84 -35.38
C GLU A 678 -19.99 -14.15 -34.11
N LYS A 679 -19.93 -15.43 -33.67
CA LYS A 679 -19.09 -15.86 -32.54
C LYS A 679 -17.61 -15.57 -32.78
N ASN A 680 -17.12 -15.89 -33.98
CA ASN A 680 -15.73 -15.63 -34.36
C ASN A 680 -15.43 -14.13 -34.45
N ALA A 681 -16.34 -13.34 -35.00
CA ALA A 681 -16.20 -11.88 -35.05
C ALA A 681 -16.21 -11.27 -33.64
N PHE A 682 -17.14 -11.69 -32.79
CA PHE A 682 -17.23 -11.24 -31.40
C PHE A 682 -15.98 -11.62 -30.60
N ASN A 683 -15.46 -12.84 -30.73
CA ASN A 683 -14.25 -13.26 -30.00
C ASN A 683 -13.01 -12.45 -30.41
N LYS A 684 -12.86 -12.09 -31.69
CA LYS A 684 -11.78 -11.20 -32.14
C LYS A 684 -11.93 -9.79 -31.55
N LEU A 685 -13.15 -9.27 -31.55
CA LEU A 685 -13.45 -7.98 -30.93
C LEU A 685 -13.17 -8.00 -29.43
N TYR A 686 -13.62 -9.05 -28.74
CA TYR A 686 -13.45 -9.24 -27.31
C TYR A 686 -11.98 -9.27 -26.92
N ASP A 687 -11.17 -10.05 -27.65
CA ASP A 687 -9.74 -10.16 -27.44
C ASP A 687 -9.04 -8.80 -27.63
N GLN A 688 -9.33 -8.14 -28.75
CA GLN A 688 -8.80 -6.81 -29.05
C GLN A 688 -9.19 -5.78 -27.99
N TYR A 689 -10.45 -5.80 -27.52
CA TYR A 689 -10.94 -4.86 -26.52
C TYR A 689 -10.24 -5.05 -25.17
N TYR A 690 -10.20 -6.28 -24.66
CA TYR A 690 -9.77 -6.54 -23.29
C TYR A 690 -8.26 -6.66 -23.10
N TYR A 691 -7.52 -7.12 -24.12
CA TYR A 691 -6.10 -7.45 -23.98
C TYR A 691 -5.15 -6.54 -24.77
N HIS A 692 -5.65 -5.71 -25.70
CA HIS A 692 -4.79 -4.92 -26.58
C HIS A 692 -5.13 -3.42 -26.61
N ARG A 693 -6.41 -3.07 -26.81
CA ARG A 693 -6.87 -1.70 -27.10
C ARG A 693 -6.40 -0.66 -26.10
N HIS A 694 -6.33 -1.00 -24.82
CA HIS A 694 -6.15 -0.03 -23.76
C HIS A 694 -4.73 0.07 -23.20
N ASN A 695 -3.79 -0.80 -23.59
CA ASN A 695 -2.48 -0.91 -22.92
C ASN A 695 -1.72 0.42 -22.86
N ALA A 696 -1.57 1.13 -23.98
CA ALA A 696 -0.90 2.42 -24.03
C ALA A 696 -1.68 3.52 -23.27
N PHE A 697 -3.01 3.50 -23.35
CA PHE A 697 -3.87 4.45 -22.67
C PHE A 697 -3.78 4.31 -21.15
N TRP A 698 -3.91 3.09 -20.62
CA TRP A 698 -3.79 2.82 -19.19
C TRP A 698 -2.38 3.06 -18.65
N GLN A 699 -1.34 2.81 -19.46
CA GLN A 699 0.03 3.19 -19.12
C GLN A 699 0.12 4.71 -18.87
N GLN A 700 -0.41 5.53 -19.78
CA GLN A 700 -0.44 6.98 -19.62
C GLN A 700 -1.25 7.39 -18.39
N GLN A 701 -2.41 6.77 -18.15
CA GLN A 701 -3.23 7.05 -16.97
C GLN A 701 -2.50 6.79 -15.66
N ALA A 702 -1.75 5.69 -15.56
CA ALA A 702 -0.95 5.36 -14.39
C ALA A 702 0.24 6.31 -14.23
N MET A 703 0.93 6.65 -15.33
CA MET A 703 2.10 7.56 -15.30
C MET A 703 1.73 9.01 -14.95
N LYS A 704 0.47 9.42 -15.14
CA LYS A 704 -0.01 10.71 -14.62
C LYS A 704 -0.14 10.71 -13.08
N LYS A 705 -0.43 9.56 -12.47
CA LYS A 705 -0.81 9.42 -11.05
C LYS A 705 0.34 8.91 -10.20
N LEU A 706 0.78 7.67 -10.47
CA LEU A 706 1.69 6.92 -9.62
C LEU A 706 3.02 7.65 -9.31
N PRO A 707 3.68 8.38 -10.23
CA PRO A 707 4.92 9.07 -9.90
C PRO A 707 4.75 10.09 -8.77
N GLN A 708 3.72 10.94 -8.83
CA GLN A 708 3.48 11.96 -7.80
C GLN A 708 3.09 11.33 -6.46
N LEU A 709 2.29 10.25 -6.51
CA LEU A 709 1.85 9.57 -5.30
C LEU A 709 3.00 8.82 -4.62
N THR A 710 3.68 7.93 -5.33
CA THR A 710 4.75 7.09 -4.78
C THR A 710 5.96 7.90 -4.30
N GLN A 711 6.19 9.09 -4.84
CA GLN A 711 7.29 9.98 -4.44
C GLN A 711 6.89 10.97 -3.33
N SER A 712 5.62 11.03 -2.93
CA SER A 712 5.14 11.93 -1.86
C SER A 712 5.64 11.56 -0.46
N THR A 713 6.20 10.36 -0.28
CA THR A 713 6.78 9.88 0.98
C THR A 713 8.04 9.06 0.70
N ARG A 714 8.81 8.76 1.76
CA ARG A 714 9.95 7.84 1.68
C ARG A 714 9.58 6.39 1.99
N MET A 715 8.31 6.04 2.18
CA MET A 715 7.95 4.65 2.50
C MET A 715 8.25 3.69 1.34
N LEU A 716 8.58 2.44 1.64
CA LEU A 716 8.76 1.40 0.62
C LEU A 716 7.42 1.01 -0.01
N VAL A 717 7.31 1.20 -1.33
CA VAL A 717 6.08 0.91 -2.10
C VAL A 717 6.05 -0.54 -2.55
N CYS A 718 5.02 -1.27 -2.13
CA CYS A 718 4.70 -2.61 -2.62
C CYS A 718 3.32 -2.57 -3.29
N GLY A 719 3.24 -2.86 -4.58
CA GLY A 719 1.96 -2.96 -5.29
C GLY A 719 1.40 -4.36 -5.20
N GLU A 720 0.11 -4.51 -4.89
CA GLU A 720 -0.58 -5.75 -5.18
C GLU A 720 -1.13 -5.69 -6.61
N ASP A 721 -0.47 -6.45 -7.48
CA ASP A 721 -0.68 -6.54 -8.92
C ASP A 721 -1.19 -7.93 -9.32
N LEU A 722 -2.32 -8.36 -8.74
CA LEU A 722 -2.98 -9.65 -9.06
C LEU A 722 -4.22 -9.46 -9.94
N GLY A 723 -4.76 -10.57 -10.43
CA GLY A 723 -5.99 -10.62 -11.23
C GLY A 723 -5.76 -10.42 -12.72
N MET A 724 -6.69 -9.72 -13.39
CA MET A 724 -6.59 -9.43 -14.84
C MET A 724 -5.63 -8.26 -15.08
N ILE A 725 -4.34 -8.57 -15.18
CA ILE A 725 -3.25 -7.60 -15.27
C ILE A 725 -3.01 -7.17 -16.73
N PRO A 726 -3.14 -5.89 -17.09
CA PRO A 726 -2.71 -5.38 -18.40
C PRO A 726 -1.20 -5.48 -18.61
N ASP A 727 -0.76 -5.72 -19.86
CA ASP A 727 0.67 -5.88 -20.21
C ASP A 727 1.54 -4.69 -19.79
N CYS A 728 0.97 -3.48 -19.75
CA CYS A 728 1.70 -2.27 -19.40
C CYS A 728 2.06 -2.16 -17.90
N VAL A 729 1.41 -2.92 -17.01
CA VAL A 729 1.57 -2.80 -15.56
C VAL A 729 3.00 -3.13 -15.13
N ALA A 730 3.56 -4.24 -15.62
CA ALA A 730 4.91 -4.69 -15.26
C ALA A 730 5.96 -3.63 -15.63
N SER A 731 5.83 -2.99 -16.80
CA SER A 731 6.73 -1.94 -17.26
C SER A 731 6.64 -0.69 -16.36
N VAL A 732 5.43 -0.22 -16.06
CA VAL A 732 5.21 0.96 -15.19
C VAL A 732 5.74 0.71 -13.78
N MET A 733 5.44 -0.45 -13.20
CA MET A 733 5.96 -0.80 -11.87
C MET A 733 7.48 -0.88 -11.86
N ASN A 734 8.09 -1.43 -12.91
CA ASN A 734 9.54 -1.46 -13.05
C ASN A 734 10.11 -0.03 -13.16
N ASP A 735 9.56 0.82 -14.02
CA ASP A 735 10.00 2.21 -14.22
C ASP A 735 9.95 3.04 -12.93
N LEU A 736 8.90 2.84 -12.12
CA LEU A 736 8.73 3.48 -10.81
C LEU A 736 9.38 2.72 -9.65
N ARG A 737 10.05 1.60 -9.94
CA ARG A 737 10.78 0.77 -8.97
C ARG A 737 9.89 0.27 -7.82
N ILE A 738 8.61 0.02 -8.10
CA ILE A 738 7.63 -0.53 -7.16
C ILE A 738 7.89 -2.03 -6.99
N LEU A 739 7.79 -2.54 -5.76
CA LEU A 739 7.88 -3.98 -5.52
C LEU A 739 6.58 -4.65 -5.95
N SER A 740 6.72 -5.67 -6.80
CA SER A 740 5.62 -6.51 -7.27
C SER A 740 5.25 -7.58 -6.24
N LEU A 741 4.01 -8.06 -6.20
CA LEU A 741 3.58 -9.15 -5.33
C LEU A 741 3.58 -10.48 -6.10
N GLU A 742 4.29 -11.47 -5.58
CA GLU A 742 4.44 -12.79 -6.20
C GLU A 742 3.82 -13.88 -5.32
N ILE A 743 2.86 -14.62 -5.88
CA ILE A 743 2.15 -15.71 -5.19
C ILE A 743 2.25 -16.97 -6.04
N GLN A 744 2.74 -18.06 -5.45
CA GLN A 744 2.99 -19.29 -6.22
C GLN A 744 1.72 -19.89 -6.83
N ARG A 745 0.55 -19.66 -6.21
CA ARG A 745 -0.75 -20.12 -6.69
C ARG A 745 -1.42 -19.17 -7.70
N MET A 746 -0.82 -18.03 -7.99
CA MET A 746 -1.30 -17.06 -8.99
C MET A 746 -0.11 -16.60 -9.85
N PRO A 747 0.48 -17.49 -10.68
CA PRO A 747 1.58 -17.12 -11.54
C PRO A 747 1.13 -16.07 -12.57
N LYS A 748 2.00 -15.08 -12.83
CA LYS A 748 1.76 -14.06 -13.86
C LYS A 748 1.96 -14.57 -15.28
N ASN A 749 2.71 -15.66 -15.43
CA ASN A 749 2.86 -16.34 -16.71
C ASN A 749 1.69 -17.33 -16.88
N PRO A 750 0.76 -17.12 -17.83
CA PRO A 750 -0.40 -17.99 -18.02
C PRO A 750 -0.03 -19.40 -18.51
N LEU A 751 1.22 -19.63 -18.93
CA LEU A 751 1.72 -20.96 -19.29
C LEU A 751 2.02 -21.84 -18.07
N HIS A 752 2.07 -21.26 -16.87
CA HIS A 752 2.40 -21.97 -15.64
C HIS A 752 1.14 -22.14 -14.78
N GLU A 753 0.91 -23.36 -14.25
CA GLU A 753 -0.13 -23.58 -13.23
C GLU A 753 0.33 -23.04 -11.86
N PHE A 754 1.63 -23.15 -11.56
CA PHE A 754 2.24 -22.62 -10.34
C PHE A 754 3.48 -21.80 -10.66
N GLY A 755 3.72 -20.74 -9.88
CA GLY A 755 4.90 -19.89 -10.02
C GLY A 755 6.21 -20.61 -9.67
N HIS A 756 7.26 -20.33 -10.42
CA HIS A 756 8.63 -20.79 -10.12
C HIS A 756 9.37 -19.74 -9.28
N LEU A 757 9.64 -20.09 -8.03
CA LEU A 757 10.19 -19.16 -7.02
C LEU A 757 11.56 -18.59 -7.39
N SER A 758 12.34 -19.30 -8.20
CA SER A 758 13.65 -18.86 -8.72
C SER A 758 13.53 -17.80 -9.81
N GLU A 759 12.39 -17.73 -10.51
CA GLU A 759 12.14 -16.79 -11.61
C GLU A 759 11.56 -15.46 -11.13
N TYR A 760 11.16 -15.38 -9.86
CA TYR A 760 10.58 -14.16 -9.29
C TYR A 760 11.55 -12.97 -9.46
N PRO A 761 11.05 -11.77 -9.81
CA PRO A 761 11.89 -10.59 -9.86
C PRO A 761 12.51 -10.31 -8.49
N TYR A 762 13.77 -9.90 -8.42
CA TYR A 762 14.38 -9.52 -7.14
C TYR A 762 13.58 -8.39 -6.45
N ARG A 763 13.07 -7.43 -7.23
CA ARG A 763 12.20 -6.34 -6.76
C ARG A 763 10.75 -6.82 -6.58
N SER A 764 10.55 -7.77 -5.67
CA SER A 764 9.22 -8.29 -5.34
C SER A 764 9.11 -8.68 -3.87
N VAL A 765 7.86 -8.81 -3.42
CA VAL A 765 7.47 -9.50 -2.20
C VAL A 765 6.90 -10.85 -2.61
N CYS A 766 7.47 -11.96 -2.14
CA CYS A 766 6.83 -13.27 -2.30
C CYS A 766 6.06 -13.67 -1.04
N THR A 767 4.93 -14.35 -1.24
CA THR A 767 4.15 -15.00 -0.18
C THR A 767 3.52 -16.31 -0.68
N ILE A 768 3.15 -17.19 0.26
CA ILE A 768 2.35 -18.40 -0.03
C ILE A 768 0.86 -18.06 -0.14
N SER A 769 0.40 -17.18 0.75
CA SER A 769 -1.01 -16.81 0.89
C SER A 769 -1.13 -15.34 1.33
N THR A 770 -2.21 -14.69 0.90
CA THR A 770 -2.66 -13.41 1.48
C THR A 770 -3.81 -13.66 2.46
N HIS A 771 -4.32 -12.61 3.08
CA HIS A 771 -5.48 -12.70 3.96
C HIS A 771 -6.77 -13.13 3.23
N ASP A 772 -6.81 -12.97 1.90
CA ASP A 772 -7.94 -13.34 1.02
C ASP A 772 -7.88 -14.81 0.55
N MET A 773 -6.79 -15.51 0.85
CA MET A 773 -6.57 -16.88 0.41
C MET A 773 -6.65 -17.85 1.58
N SER A 774 -6.90 -19.12 1.28
CA SER A 774 -6.62 -20.22 2.20
C SER A 774 -5.13 -20.26 2.56
N THR A 775 -4.83 -20.68 3.79
CA THR A 775 -3.44 -20.95 4.24
C THR A 775 -2.85 -22.10 3.43
N LEU A 776 -1.53 -22.34 3.52
CA LEU A 776 -0.89 -23.48 2.86
C LEU A 776 -1.62 -24.79 3.16
N ARG A 777 -1.94 -25.01 4.44
CA ARG A 777 -2.63 -26.21 4.90
C ARG A 777 -4.07 -26.26 4.40
N GLY A 778 -4.79 -25.13 4.48
CA GLY A 778 -6.17 -25.07 3.99
C GLY A 778 -6.27 -25.38 2.51
N TRP A 779 -5.38 -24.78 1.71
CA TRP A 779 -5.31 -25.01 0.28
C TRP A 779 -5.01 -26.46 -0.11
N TRP A 780 -4.11 -27.11 0.62
CA TRP A 780 -3.76 -28.52 0.41
C TRP A 780 -4.97 -29.45 0.50
N GLU A 781 -5.99 -29.06 1.26
CA GLU A 781 -7.22 -29.82 1.48
C GLU A 781 -8.39 -29.35 0.59
N GLU A 782 -8.24 -28.26 -0.18
CA GLU A 782 -9.31 -27.68 -1.02
C GLU A 782 -9.49 -28.43 -2.35
N ASP A 783 -8.42 -28.70 -3.08
CA ASP A 783 -8.44 -29.46 -4.35
C ASP A 783 -7.32 -30.50 -4.38
N TYR A 784 -7.71 -31.77 -4.23
CA TYR A 784 -6.78 -32.89 -4.22
C TYR A 784 -6.07 -33.10 -5.56
N GLN A 785 -6.73 -32.84 -6.70
CA GLN A 785 -6.11 -33.02 -8.01
C GLN A 785 -5.02 -31.97 -8.25
N GLN A 786 -5.31 -30.71 -7.88
CA GLN A 786 -4.33 -29.63 -7.94
C GLN A 786 -3.16 -29.88 -6.98
N THR A 787 -3.46 -30.33 -5.75
CA THR A 787 -2.45 -30.69 -4.74
C THR A 787 -1.53 -31.82 -5.22
N GLN A 788 -2.09 -32.87 -5.82
CA GLN A 788 -1.32 -33.98 -6.39
C GLN A 788 -0.35 -33.50 -7.47
N ARG A 789 -0.78 -32.60 -8.36
CA ARG A 789 0.09 -32.01 -9.38
C ARG A 789 1.19 -31.18 -8.73
N TYR A 790 0.89 -30.30 -7.78
CA TYR A 790 1.89 -29.52 -7.05
C TYR A 790 2.94 -30.40 -6.37
N TYR A 791 2.51 -31.46 -5.68
CA TYR A 791 3.39 -32.39 -4.99
C TYR A 791 4.38 -33.07 -5.96
N ASN A 792 3.92 -33.47 -7.15
CA ASN A 792 4.78 -34.14 -8.12
C ASN A 792 5.64 -33.18 -8.95
N THR A 793 5.11 -32.02 -9.35
CA THR A 793 5.79 -31.14 -10.32
C THR A 793 6.59 -30.03 -9.66
N ILE A 794 6.08 -29.45 -8.57
CA ILE A 794 6.73 -28.33 -7.88
C ILE A 794 7.63 -28.80 -6.75
N LEU A 795 7.17 -29.77 -5.95
CA LEU A 795 8.01 -30.35 -4.89
C LEU A 795 8.90 -31.49 -5.40
N GLY A 796 8.61 -32.05 -6.58
CA GLY A 796 9.41 -33.11 -7.19
C GLY A 796 9.28 -34.47 -6.50
N HIS A 797 8.27 -34.66 -5.65
CA HIS A 797 8.03 -35.92 -4.96
C HIS A 797 7.36 -36.95 -5.87
N TYR A 798 7.70 -38.23 -5.70
CA TYR A 798 7.05 -39.32 -6.41
C TYR A 798 5.83 -39.86 -5.65
N GLY A 799 4.88 -40.43 -6.39
CA GLY A 799 3.72 -41.11 -5.81
C GLY A 799 2.59 -40.17 -5.39
N ILE A 800 1.77 -40.66 -4.46
CA ILE A 800 0.51 -40.03 -4.04
C ILE A 800 0.79 -38.94 -3.00
N ALA A 801 0.24 -37.75 -3.21
CA ALA A 801 0.33 -36.67 -2.24
C ALA A 801 -0.41 -37.03 -0.93
N PRO A 802 0.15 -36.73 0.25
CA PRO A 802 -0.58 -36.88 1.50
C PRO A 802 -1.90 -36.11 1.48
N THR A 803 -2.95 -36.63 2.11
CA THR A 803 -4.26 -35.94 2.16
C THR A 803 -4.24 -34.67 3.00
N VAL A 804 -3.27 -34.53 3.91
CA VAL A 804 -3.05 -33.36 4.74
C VAL A 804 -1.61 -32.91 4.63
N ALA A 805 -1.37 -31.60 4.68
CA ALA A 805 -0.01 -31.07 4.70
C ALA A 805 0.69 -31.40 6.04
N THR A 806 1.70 -32.27 5.99
CA THR A 806 2.50 -32.61 7.17
C THR A 806 3.42 -31.45 7.55
N PRO A 807 3.87 -31.34 8.82
CA PRO A 807 4.83 -30.31 9.22
C PRO A 807 6.09 -30.26 8.36
N GLU A 808 6.58 -31.42 7.89
CA GLU A 808 7.77 -31.55 7.04
C GLU A 808 7.52 -31.00 5.63
N LEU A 809 6.33 -31.25 5.05
CA LEU A 809 5.95 -30.66 3.76
C LEU A 809 5.76 -29.16 3.86
N CYS A 810 5.13 -28.68 4.95
CA CYS A 810 5.00 -27.27 5.22
C CYS A 810 6.37 -26.59 5.35
N GLU A 811 7.30 -27.20 6.08
CA GLU A 811 8.67 -26.72 6.21
C GLU A 811 9.39 -26.65 4.86
N GLU A 812 9.22 -27.66 4.00
CA GLU A 812 9.79 -27.65 2.65
C GLU A 812 9.23 -26.51 1.80
N VAL A 813 7.91 -26.31 1.78
CA VAL A 813 7.29 -25.21 1.04
C VAL A 813 7.79 -23.86 1.56
N VAL A 814 7.82 -23.67 2.89
CA VAL A 814 8.34 -22.45 3.53
C VAL A 814 9.81 -22.23 3.15
N ARG A 815 10.66 -23.27 3.25
CA ARG A 815 12.07 -23.22 2.85
C ARG A 815 12.24 -22.86 1.37
N ASN A 816 11.41 -23.40 0.49
CA ASN A 816 11.45 -23.08 -0.95
C ASN A 816 11.10 -21.60 -1.19
N HIS A 817 10.08 -21.07 -0.51
CA HIS A 817 9.72 -19.64 -0.59
C HIS A 817 10.83 -18.75 -0.03
N LEU A 818 11.47 -19.16 1.06
CA LEU A 818 12.63 -18.47 1.60
C LEU A 818 13.85 -18.53 0.64
N ASN A 819 13.94 -19.50 -0.25
CA ASN A 819 14.97 -19.54 -1.30
C ASN A 819 14.60 -18.74 -2.56
N SER A 820 13.43 -18.09 -2.62
CA SER A 820 13.03 -17.28 -3.78
C SER A 820 14.02 -16.15 -4.08
N ASN A 821 13.91 -15.60 -5.29
CA ASN A 821 14.73 -14.46 -5.69
C ASN A 821 14.25 -13.12 -5.09
N SER A 822 13.02 -13.03 -4.58
CA SER A 822 12.41 -11.82 -4.02
C SER A 822 13.20 -11.20 -2.85
N ILE A 823 13.33 -9.87 -2.86
CA ILE A 823 13.96 -9.07 -1.78
C ILE A 823 13.25 -9.29 -0.44
N LEU A 824 11.93 -9.50 -0.45
CA LEU A 824 11.14 -9.81 0.74
C LEU A 824 10.37 -11.13 0.56
N CYS A 825 10.41 -11.99 1.57
CA CYS A 825 9.51 -13.14 1.71
C CYS A 825 8.67 -12.91 2.96
N ILE A 826 7.39 -12.60 2.80
CA ILE A 826 6.49 -12.28 3.90
C ILE A 826 5.40 -13.35 3.92
N LEU A 827 5.39 -14.20 4.96
CA LEU A 827 4.44 -15.31 5.07
C LEU A 827 3.37 -15.01 6.11
N SER A 828 2.18 -15.61 5.99
CA SER A 828 1.18 -15.49 7.06
C SER A 828 1.71 -16.11 8.36
N LEU A 829 1.23 -15.65 9.53
CA LEU A 829 1.59 -16.31 10.80
C LEU A 829 1.20 -17.80 10.76
N GLN A 830 0.07 -18.13 10.16
CA GLN A 830 -0.43 -19.50 10.03
C GLN A 830 0.55 -20.40 9.26
N ASP A 831 1.11 -19.89 8.17
CA ASP A 831 2.11 -20.61 7.38
C ASP A 831 3.42 -20.78 8.16
N TRP A 832 3.85 -19.79 8.95
CA TRP A 832 5.00 -19.95 9.86
C TRP A 832 4.77 -21.02 10.93
N LEU A 833 3.57 -21.08 11.51
CA LEU A 833 3.23 -22.08 12.53
C LEU A 833 3.05 -23.49 11.92
N SER A 834 2.70 -23.59 10.64
CA SER A 834 2.38 -24.85 9.97
C SER A 834 3.52 -25.88 9.97
N ILE A 835 4.77 -25.41 10.09
CA ILE A 835 6.00 -26.23 10.06
C ILE A 835 6.21 -27.06 11.32
N ASP A 836 5.39 -26.88 12.35
CA ASP A 836 5.50 -27.60 13.63
C ASP A 836 4.15 -28.18 14.05
N GLY A 837 4.09 -29.51 14.15
CA GLY A 837 2.87 -30.24 14.48
C GLY A 837 2.32 -29.95 15.88
N LYS A 838 3.15 -29.47 16.82
CA LYS A 838 2.74 -29.14 18.19
C LYS A 838 2.15 -27.75 18.29
N TRP A 839 2.67 -26.79 17.53
CA TRP A 839 2.32 -25.36 17.68
C TRP A 839 1.32 -24.85 16.64
N ARG A 840 1.11 -25.53 15.52
CA ARG A 840 0.06 -25.19 14.54
C ARG A 840 -1.35 -25.34 15.10
N ASN A 841 -2.35 -24.69 14.49
CA ASN A 841 -3.74 -24.85 14.91
C ASN A 841 -4.21 -26.29 14.58
N PRO A 842 -4.78 -27.05 15.52
CA PRO A 842 -5.33 -28.37 15.21
C PRO A 842 -6.45 -28.32 14.16
N ASN A 843 -7.22 -27.23 14.10
CA ASN A 843 -8.29 -27.02 13.13
C ASN A 843 -7.84 -26.07 12.00
N VAL A 844 -7.64 -26.61 10.80
CA VAL A 844 -7.22 -25.83 9.63
C VAL A 844 -8.26 -24.80 9.18
N GLN A 845 -9.54 -25.08 9.36
CA GLN A 845 -10.61 -24.18 8.92
C GLN A 845 -10.68 -22.91 9.77
N GLU A 846 -10.18 -22.96 11.02
CA GLU A 846 -10.05 -21.80 11.90
C GLU A 846 -8.86 -20.89 11.53
N GLU A 847 -7.97 -21.32 10.63
CA GLU A 847 -6.81 -20.52 10.21
C GLU A 847 -7.16 -19.45 9.17
N ARG A 848 -8.30 -19.60 8.46
CA ARG A 848 -8.67 -18.72 7.36
C ARG A 848 -9.15 -17.36 7.88
N ILE A 849 -8.59 -16.28 7.32
CA ILE A 849 -8.93 -14.90 7.69
C ILE A 849 -10.17 -14.42 6.93
N ASN A 850 -10.18 -14.60 5.60
CA ASN A 850 -11.25 -14.15 4.74
C ASN A 850 -11.63 -15.18 3.66
N VAL A 851 -12.87 -15.07 3.19
CA VAL A 851 -13.41 -15.73 2.00
C VAL A 851 -13.94 -14.63 1.07
N PRO A 852 -13.19 -14.22 0.03
CA PRO A 852 -13.55 -13.07 -0.82
C PRO A 852 -14.92 -13.18 -1.50
N SER A 853 -15.37 -14.40 -1.82
CA SER A 853 -16.69 -14.65 -2.39
C SER A 853 -17.85 -14.41 -1.41
N ASN A 854 -17.58 -14.25 -0.11
CA ASN A 854 -18.57 -13.88 0.90
C ASN A 854 -18.48 -12.38 1.22
N PRO A 855 -19.35 -11.53 0.65
CA PRO A 855 -19.34 -10.07 0.89
C PRO A 855 -19.69 -9.70 2.33
N ARG A 856 -20.21 -10.64 3.14
CA ARG A 856 -20.50 -10.47 4.57
C ARG A 856 -19.62 -11.40 5.41
N ASN A 857 -18.36 -11.60 5.03
CA ASN A 857 -17.41 -12.34 5.84
C ASN A 857 -17.19 -11.65 7.20
N TYR A 858 -17.19 -12.42 8.29
CA TYR A 858 -16.92 -11.91 9.62
C TYR A 858 -15.41 -12.00 9.91
N TRP A 859 -14.74 -10.86 9.95
CA TRP A 859 -13.29 -10.73 10.17
C TRP A 859 -12.91 -10.91 11.64
N ARG A 860 -12.96 -12.16 12.11
CA ARG A 860 -12.76 -12.50 13.53
C ARG A 860 -11.68 -13.55 13.80
N TYR A 861 -10.84 -13.85 12.80
CA TYR A 861 -9.70 -14.73 12.99
C TYR A 861 -8.86 -14.24 14.18
N ARG A 862 -8.45 -15.17 15.03
CA ARG A 862 -7.67 -14.91 16.23
C ARG A 862 -6.62 -15.99 16.39
N MET A 863 -5.38 -15.60 16.70
CA MET A 863 -4.34 -16.59 16.96
C MET A 863 -4.75 -17.49 18.14
N HIS A 864 -4.56 -18.80 17.98
CA HIS A 864 -4.88 -19.79 19.02
C HIS A 864 -3.88 -19.74 20.18
N LEU A 865 -2.63 -19.33 19.91
CA LEU A 865 -1.58 -19.09 20.88
C LEU A 865 -1.58 -17.65 21.38
N THR A 866 -1.09 -17.42 22.59
CA THR A 866 -0.70 -16.07 23.04
C THR A 866 0.71 -15.73 22.56
N LEU A 867 1.03 -14.44 22.41
CA LEU A 867 2.40 -13.98 22.16
C LEU A 867 3.37 -14.47 23.23
N GLU A 868 2.95 -14.55 24.50
CA GLU A 868 3.76 -15.13 25.57
C GLU A 868 4.05 -16.63 25.38
N GLN A 869 3.08 -17.42 24.91
CA GLN A 869 3.29 -18.82 24.56
C GLN A 869 4.22 -18.96 23.36
N LEU A 870 4.04 -18.10 22.34
CA LEU A 870 4.87 -18.08 21.15
C LEU A 870 6.34 -17.76 21.48
N MET A 871 6.59 -16.79 22.36
CA MET A 871 7.94 -16.50 22.87
C MET A 871 8.57 -17.67 23.64
N LYS A 872 7.75 -18.48 24.32
CA LYS A 872 8.21 -19.68 25.06
C LYS A 872 8.43 -20.90 24.16
N ALA A 873 7.99 -20.87 22.90
CA ALA A 873 8.11 -21.97 21.93
C ALA A 873 9.53 -22.11 21.36
N LYS A 874 10.52 -22.42 22.21
CA LYS A 874 11.96 -22.40 21.88
C LYS A 874 12.32 -23.19 20.60
N GLU A 875 11.82 -24.42 20.47
CA GLU A 875 12.14 -25.26 19.30
C GLU A 875 11.58 -24.70 17.99
N LEU A 876 10.32 -24.22 18.00
CA LEU A 876 9.71 -23.55 16.85
C LEU A 876 10.51 -22.28 16.49
N ASN A 877 10.81 -21.44 17.47
CA ASN A 877 11.51 -20.18 17.24
C ASN A 877 12.92 -20.41 16.68
N LYS A 878 13.63 -21.42 17.22
CA LYS A 878 14.93 -21.85 16.71
C LYS A 878 14.81 -22.36 15.27
N LYS A 879 13.83 -23.21 14.96
CA LYS A 879 13.58 -23.75 13.63
C LYS A 879 13.33 -22.64 12.61
N ILE A 880 12.46 -21.67 12.93
CA ILE A 880 12.20 -20.50 12.07
C ILE A 880 13.48 -19.67 11.87
N GLY A 881 14.19 -19.36 12.96
CA GLY A 881 15.43 -18.58 12.88
C GLY A 881 16.53 -19.27 12.05
N GLU A 882 16.65 -20.59 12.17
CA GLU A 882 17.57 -21.41 11.38
C GLU A 882 17.19 -21.39 9.90
N LEU A 883 15.91 -21.60 9.55
CA LEU A 883 15.45 -21.50 8.16
C LEU A 883 15.80 -20.14 7.55
N ILE A 884 15.45 -19.05 8.22
CA ILE A 884 15.73 -17.69 7.74
C ILE A 884 17.24 -17.45 7.57
N LYS A 885 18.06 -17.93 8.51
CA LYS A 885 19.51 -17.79 8.46
C LYS A 885 20.12 -18.60 7.32
N TYR A 886 19.75 -19.87 7.16
CA TYR A 886 20.34 -20.76 6.16
C TYR A 886 19.94 -20.43 4.73
N THR A 887 18.79 -19.79 4.52
CA THR A 887 18.39 -19.27 3.20
C THR A 887 18.89 -17.85 2.91
N GLY A 888 19.81 -17.32 3.73
CA GLY A 888 20.43 -16.00 3.52
C GLY A 888 19.48 -14.82 3.73
N ARG A 889 18.40 -14.99 4.51
CA ARG A 889 17.40 -13.94 4.78
C ARG A 889 17.55 -13.22 6.13
N ALA A 890 18.65 -13.49 6.83
CA ALA A 890 19.11 -12.73 8.00
C ALA A 890 20.39 -11.92 7.64
N PRO A 891 20.27 -10.87 6.81
CA PRO A 891 21.42 -10.16 6.26
C PRO A 891 22.19 -9.45 7.39
N GLN A 892 23.52 -9.54 7.30
CA GLN A 892 24.46 -8.87 8.22
C GLN A 892 25.04 -7.57 7.66
N LYS A 893 24.92 -7.33 6.34
CA LYS A 893 25.43 -6.16 5.62
C LYS A 893 24.37 -5.64 4.66
#